data_AF-A0A151GES9-F1
#
_entry.id   AF-A0A151GES9-F1
#
_cell.length_a   1.000
_cell.length_b   1.000
_cell.length_c   1.000
_cell.angle_alpha   90.00
_cell.angle_beta   90.00
_cell.angle_gamma   90.00
#
_symmetry.space_group_name_H-M   'P 1'
#
loop_
_entity.id
_entity.type
_entity.pdbx_description
1 polymer ?
#
loop_
_entity_poly.entity_id
_entity_poly.type
_entity_poly.pdbx_seq_one_letter_code
_entity_poly.pdbx_strand_id
1 'polypeptide(L)'
;MLEARLEQANILKKVVDAIKDLVQDCNFDCNDSGIALQAMDNSHVALVSMMLKAEGFSPYRCDRNIALGVNLTSLTKVLRAAQNEDILTLKAEDAPDVLNLVFESSENDRISEYDLKLMDIDQEHLGIPETEYASTISMPAAEFRRICTDLAAMSESVSIDANKDGVKFSCNGDIGNGSVTLRSHTNVEKPELNVDIELTEPVSLTFSLKYLVNFCKAAALSNQVKICLSSEVPLLVEYNLSGSSYLRFYLAPKIGDEDYPRQQLSAANLRSHGQQPPIAATLSSSSHPQRQPPSAAATFSSSHLQQPPSATNLTAQVAQYQLGSITIDVNVGNKIAVFVLQSLGYDVAALNTVQFSNHTGYGRWTGTKASADEIADLFRGLQQCYLDDFDMMLSGYVPGAEAVAAVGDIAKELIKKAEPRPGSFFWVLDPVMGDNGKIYVAEDVVPAYKSLVPLADLILPNQFEAEFVPSPPSALPTLPATADADLGSSALPRLLSGVKIDDMKSLEQAISALHDDYRVPHVVITSVNLSASNHPTKQLSVVGSSRTSTGRSRLFQITFPAIDCYFCGTGDMFGALMAMRMREAVEAVPGLRQQPHWLSGDDVPVLELPLAKAAAKVLASMHQILTLTKDAMPAIIERTKATLSDQDKADNGKAHAIMSKAAELQLTQNLDCLRAPTVEFKATAIVHDKRRHEMDAV
;
A
#
# COMPACT_ATOMS: atom_id res chain seq x y z
N MET A 1 -21.59 -5.13 -29.92
CA MET A 1 -20.85 -6.34 -30.29
C MET A 1 -19.49 -5.92 -30.79
N LEU A 2 -18.46 -6.70 -30.47
CA LEU A 2 -17.10 -6.59 -31.01
C LEU A 2 -16.90 -7.65 -32.10
N GLU A 3 -16.39 -7.23 -33.25
CA GLU A 3 -15.87 -8.09 -34.32
C GLU A 3 -14.62 -7.44 -34.90
N ALA A 4 -13.44 -8.03 -34.66
CA ALA A 4 -12.16 -7.49 -35.09
C ALA A 4 -11.32 -8.56 -35.80
N ARG A 5 -11.10 -8.39 -37.11
CA ARG A 5 -10.37 -9.35 -37.96
C ARG A 5 -8.98 -8.84 -38.30
N LEU A 6 -7.94 -9.54 -37.82
CA LEU A 6 -6.54 -9.33 -38.17
C LEU A 6 -6.14 -10.25 -39.32
N GLU A 7 -5.55 -9.71 -40.37
CA GLU A 7 -5.05 -10.49 -41.52
C GLU A 7 -3.96 -11.48 -41.13
N GLN A 8 -3.18 -11.17 -40.08
CA GLN A 8 -2.12 -12.03 -39.56
C GLN A 8 -2.24 -12.18 -38.04
N ALA A 9 -2.59 -13.39 -37.58
CA ALA A 9 -2.64 -13.76 -36.16
C ALA A 9 -1.28 -13.56 -35.44
N ASN A 10 -0.18 -13.60 -36.21
CA ASN A 10 1.18 -13.40 -35.71
C ASN A 10 1.37 -12.04 -35.00
N ILE A 11 0.64 -11.00 -35.40
CA ILE A 11 0.74 -9.67 -34.77
C ILE A 11 0.32 -9.75 -33.31
N LEU A 12 -0.89 -10.24 -33.03
CA LEU A 12 -1.39 -10.37 -31.66
C LEU A 12 -0.56 -11.39 -30.86
N LYS A 13 -0.10 -12.47 -31.50
CA LYS A 13 0.78 -13.46 -30.87
C LYS A 13 2.09 -12.85 -30.38
N LYS A 14 2.75 -12.04 -31.19
CA LYS A 14 3.99 -11.34 -30.81
C LYS A 14 3.76 -10.26 -29.76
N VAL A 15 2.63 -9.55 -29.84
CA VAL A 15 2.23 -8.56 -28.83
C VAL A 15 2.05 -9.23 -27.47
N VAL A 16 1.23 -10.30 -27.40
CA VAL A 16 1.01 -11.06 -26.16
C VAL A 16 2.31 -11.66 -25.63
N ASP A 17 3.16 -12.20 -26.51
CA ASP A 17 4.46 -12.76 -26.11
C ASP A 17 5.41 -11.71 -25.50
N ALA A 18 5.32 -10.46 -25.95
CA ALA A 18 6.12 -9.36 -25.41
C ALA A 18 5.64 -8.87 -24.03
N ILE A 19 4.35 -9.04 -23.70
CA ILE A 19 3.75 -8.48 -22.48
C ILE A 19 3.47 -9.52 -21.38
N LYS A 20 3.34 -10.81 -21.71
CA LYS A 20 2.95 -11.88 -20.76
C LYS A 20 3.87 -12.05 -19.55
N ASP A 21 5.14 -11.66 -19.68
CA ASP A 21 6.13 -11.79 -18.62
C ASP A 21 6.17 -10.55 -17.71
N LEU A 22 5.46 -9.49 -18.12
CA LEU A 22 5.29 -8.27 -17.34
C LEU A 22 3.96 -8.29 -16.57
N VAL A 23 2.90 -8.78 -17.22
CA VAL A 23 1.51 -8.75 -16.71
C VAL A 23 0.86 -10.12 -16.93
N GLN A 24 0.15 -10.63 -15.93
CA GLN A 24 -0.57 -11.90 -16.03
C GLN A 24 -2.02 -11.71 -16.51
N ASP A 25 -2.72 -10.73 -15.94
CA ASP A 25 -4.13 -10.43 -16.20
C ASP A 25 -4.28 -8.96 -16.59
N CYS A 26 -5.01 -8.68 -17.67
CA CYS A 26 -5.22 -7.31 -18.13
C CYS A 26 -6.52 -7.15 -18.93
N ASN A 27 -6.99 -5.90 -19.01
CA ASN A 27 -8.11 -5.52 -19.87
C ASN A 27 -7.62 -5.16 -21.28
N PHE A 28 -8.28 -5.72 -22.29
CA PHE A 28 -8.26 -5.21 -23.65
C PHE A 28 -9.47 -4.31 -23.85
N ASP A 29 -9.23 -3.01 -23.86
CA ASP A 29 -10.26 -1.98 -24.01
C ASP A 29 -10.55 -1.74 -25.48
N CYS A 30 -11.71 -2.20 -25.93
CA CYS A 30 -12.14 -2.11 -27.32
C CYS A 30 -13.13 -0.96 -27.47
N ASN A 31 -12.85 -0.04 -28.40
CA ASN A 31 -13.73 1.08 -28.75
C ASN A 31 -13.68 1.33 -30.27
N ASP A 32 -14.28 2.42 -30.75
CA ASP A 32 -14.29 2.80 -32.16
C ASP A 32 -12.89 3.09 -32.76
N SER A 33 -11.94 3.49 -31.92
CA SER A 33 -10.58 3.84 -32.29
C SER A 33 -9.68 2.60 -32.45
N GLY A 34 -10.05 1.47 -31.83
CA GLY A 34 -9.29 0.22 -31.89
C GLY A 34 -9.31 -0.55 -30.56
N ILE A 35 -8.32 -1.41 -30.40
CA ILE A 35 -8.10 -2.22 -29.18
C ILE A 35 -6.89 -1.66 -28.44
N ALA A 36 -7.11 -1.16 -27.24
CA ALA A 36 -6.09 -0.67 -26.34
C ALA A 36 -5.84 -1.65 -25.19
N LEU A 37 -4.65 -1.60 -24.61
CA LEU A 37 -4.33 -2.31 -23.38
C LEU A 37 -3.38 -1.43 -22.58
N GLN A 38 -3.67 -1.27 -21.30
CA GLN A 38 -2.79 -0.63 -20.35
C GLN A 38 -2.71 -1.45 -19.08
N ALA A 39 -1.49 -1.74 -18.62
CA ALA A 39 -1.29 -2.49 -17.40
C ALA A 39 0.07 -2.20 -16.76
N MET A 40 0.13 -2.30 -15.44
CA MET A 40 1.38 -2.23 -14.68
C MET A 40 1.86 -3.63 -14.31
N ASP A 41 3.17 -3.77 -14.14
CA ASP A 41 3.75 -4.98 -13.54
C ASP A 41 3.43 -5.06 -12.04
N ASN A 42 3.61 -6.25 -11.44
CA ASN A 42 3.33 -6.47 -10.00
C ASN A 42 4.14 -5.58 -9.04
N SER A 43 5.26 -5.01 -9.50
CA SER A 43 6.07 -4.07 -8.70
C SER A 43 5.70 -2.60 -8.90
N HIS A 44 4.82 -2.29 -9.85
CA HIS A 44 4.46 -0.93 -10.28
C HIS A 44 5.65 -0.06 -10.73
N VAL A 45 6.73 -0.68 -11.20
CA VAL A 45 7.95 -0.01 -11.71
C VAL A 45 7.89 0.14 -13.23
N ALA A 46 7.17 -0.76 -13.90
CA ALA A 46 7.01 -0.78 -15.35
C ALA A 46 5.53 -0.77 -15.74
N LEU A 47 5.22 0.02 -16.77
CA LEU A 47 3.89 0.12 -17.37
C LEU A 47 3.97 -0.24 -18.85
N VAL A 48 3.05 -1.06 -19.31
CA VAL A 48 2.85 -1.33 -20.73
C VAL A 48 1.59 -0.61 -21.22
N SER A 49 1.71 0.03 -22.39
CA SER A 49 0.61 0.65 -23.11
C SER A 49 0.66 0.21 -24.57
N MET A 50 -0.41 -0.41 -25.03
CA MET A 50 -0.57 -0.92 -26.38
C MET A 50 -1.80 -0.26 -27.02
N MET A 51 -1.68 0.07 -28.29
CA MET A 51 -2.80 0.52 -29.12
C MET A 51 -2.73 -0.17 -30.48
N LEU A 52 -3.72 -0.99 -30.79
CA LEU A 52 -3.97 -1.52 -32.13
C LEU A 52 -5.13 -0.73 -32.73
N LYS A 53 -4.84 0.15 -33.68
CA LYS A 53 -5.85 1.02 -34.30
C LYS A 53 -6.83 0.22 -35.15
N ALA A 54 -8.08 0.68 -35.23
CA ALA A 54 -9.14 0.06 -36.03
C ALA A 54 -8.73 -0.17 -37.50
N GLU A 55 -7.90 0.71 -38.07
CA GLU A 55 -7.34 0.59 -39.43
C GLU A 55 -6.45 -0.64 -39.63
N GLY A 56 -5.93 -1.23 -38.54
CA GLY A 56 -5.15 -2.47 -38.58
C GLY A 56 -6.00 -3.74 -38.69
N PHE A 57 -7.32 -3.62 -38.71
CA PHE A 57 -8.27 -4.73 -38.79
C PHE A 57 -9.18 -4.59 -40.01
N SER A 58 -9.57 -5.72 -40.60
CA SER A 58 -10.39 -5.78 -41.82
C SER A 58 -11.33 -7.00 -41.79
N PRO A 59 -12.60 -6.87 -41.37
CA PRO A 59 -13.26 -5.67 -40.84
C PRO A 59 -12.99 -5.43 -39.33
N TYR A 60 -13.25 -4.19 -38.90
CA TYR A 60 -13.35 -3.81 -37.49
C TYR A 60 -14.74 -3.26 -37.19
N ARG A 61 -15.38 -3.77 -36.14
CA ARG A 61 -16.66 -3.27 -35.64
C ARG A 61 -16.67 -3.36 -34.12
N CYS A 62 -16.94 -2.25 -33.46
CA CYS A 62 -17.12 -2.18 -32.01
C CYS A 62 -18.32 -1.26 -31.74
N ASP A 63 -19.49 -1.84 -31.46
CA ASP A 63 -20.73 -1.04 -31.33
C ASP A 63 -20.77 -0.19 -30.04
N ARG A 64 -20.03 -0.63 -29.01
CA ARG A 64 -19.96 -0.01 -27.67
C ARG A 64 -18.56 -0.23 -27.10
N ASN A 65 -18.14 0.63 -26.18
CA ASN A 65 -16.90 0.40 -25.45
C ASN A 65 -17.04 -0.87 -24.61
N ILE A 66 -16.16 -1.84 -24.83
CA ILE A 66 -16.15 -3.14 -24.15
C ILE A 66 -14.74 -3.36 -23.59
N ALA A 67 -14.65 -3.70 -22.31
CA ALA A 67 -13.40 -4.14 -21.69
C ALA A 67 -13.41 -5.67 -21.63
N LEU A 68 -12.37 -6.30 -22.20
CA LEU A 68 -12.21 -7.74 -22.19
C LEU A 68 -11.11 -8.09 -21.19
N GLY A 69 -11.48 -8.51 -19.99
CA GLY A 69 -10.51 -8.96 -18.98
C GLY A 69 -10.00 -10.36 -19.31
N VAL A 70 -8.72 -10.48 -19.61
CA VAL A 70 -8.11 -11.69 -20.16
C VAL A 70 -6.85 -12.07 -19.37
N ASN A 71 -6.76 -13.35 -19.02
CA ASN A 71 -5.51 -13.95 -18.55
C ASN A 71 -4.57 -14.22 -19.74
N LEU A 72 -3.43 -13.52 -19.80
CA LEU A 72 -2.48 -13.57 -20.91
C LEU A 72 -1.82 -14.94 -21.06
N THR A 73 -1.69 -15.71 -19.98
CA THR A 73 -1.18 -17.09 -20.04
C THR A 73 -2.15 -17.99 -20.82
N SER A 74 -3.45 -17.85 -20.57
CA SER A 74 -4.51 -18.59 -21.26
C SER A 74 -4.66 -18.15 -22.71
N LEU A 75 -4.64 -16.84 -22.96
CA LEU A 75 -4.65 -16.29 -24.31
C LEU A 75 -3.44 -16.78 -25.13
N THR A 76 -2.25 -16.82 -24.53
CA THR A 76 -1.03 -17.37 -25.18
C THR A 76 -1.22 -18.83 -25.61
N LYS A 77 -1.89 -19.65 -24.79
CA LYS A 77 -2.16 -21.07 -25.13
C LYS A 77 -3.10 -21.18 -26.33
N VAL A 78 -4.13 -20.33 -26.41
CA VAL A 78 -5.07 -20.31 -27.54
C VAL A 78 -4.36 -19.81 -28.81
N LEU A 79 -3.59 -18.73 -28.73
CA LEU A 79 -2.84 -18.16 -29.86
C LEU A 79 -1.75 -19.10 -30.42
N ARG A 80 -1.31 -20.10 -29.64
CA ARG A 80 -0.39 -21.15 -30.14
C ARG A 80 -1.04 -22.11 -31.13
N ALA A 81 -2.37 -22.20 -31.17
CA ALA A 81 -3.07 -23.06 -32.12
C ALA A 81 -3.04 -22.51 -33.56
N ALA A 82 -2.74 -21.22 -33.72
CA ALA A 82 -2.67 -20.53 -35.01
C ALA A 82 -1.27 -20.58 -35.63
N GLN A 83 -1.24 -20.73 -36.96
CA GLN A 83 -0.06 -20.48 -37.78
C GLN A 83 0.15 -18.96 -37.93
N ASN A 84 1.34 -18.58 -38.39
CA ASN A 84 1.70 -17.16 -38.46
C ASN A 84 0.88 -16.38 -39.52
N GLU A 85 0.51 -17.05 -40.62
CA GLU A 85 -0.26 -16.47 -41.73
C GLU A 85 -1.77 -16.74 -41.61
N ASP A 86 -2.23 -17.35 -40.52
CA ASP A 86 -3.67 -17.54 -40.28
C ASP A 86 -4.32 -16.18 -39.98
N ILE A 87 -5.54 -16.00 -40.49
CA ILE A 87 -6.38 -14.83 -40.20
C ILE A 87 -7.04 -15.04 -38.83
N LEU A 88 -6.97 -14.05 -37.94
CA LEU A 88 -7.59 -14.11 -36.62
C LEU A 88 -8.80 -13.17 -36.57
N THR A 89 -9.96 -13.69 -36.18
CA THR A 89 -11.16 -12.89 -35.88
C THR A 89 -11.49 -12.99 -34.39
N LEU A 90 -11.55 -11.84 -33.70
CA LEU A 90 -12.00 -11.71 -32.32
C LEU A 90 -13.47 -11.33 -32.29
N LYS A 91 -14.30 -12.06 -31.55
CA LYS A 91 -15.73 -11.80 -31.40
C LYS A 91 -16.14 -11.77 -29.92
N ALA A 92 -16.89 -10.76 -29.54
CA ALA A 92 -17.49 -10.66 -28.20
C ALA A 92 -18.85 -9.95 -28.24
N GLU A 93 -19.77 -10.37 -27.38
CA GLU A 93 -21.07 -9.71 -27.20
C GLU A 93 -20.93 -8.42 -26.37
N ASP A 94 -22.04 -7.70 -26.11
CA ASP A 94 -22.00 -6.42 -25.37
C ASP A 94 -21.66 -6.56 -23.88
N ALA A 95 -22.03 -7.68 -23.26
CA ALA A 95 -21.68 -8.06 -21.89
C ALA A 95 -21.06 -9.47 -21.95
N PRO A 96 -19.83 -9.60 -22.44
CA PRO A 96 -19.29 -10.90 -22.80
C PRO A 96 -18.77 -11.64 -21.56
N ASP A 97 -19.26 -12.86 -21.35
CA ASP A 97 -18.62 -13.81 -20.42
C ASP A 97 -17.45 -14.57 -21.10
N VAL A 98 -17.40 -14.51 -22.44
CA VAL A 98 -16.49 -15.27 -23.30
C VAL A 98 -16.03 -14.41 -24.48
N LEU A 99 -14.73 -14.45 -24.77
CA LEU A 99 -14.13 -13.98 -26.01
C LEU A 99 -13.95 -15.16 -26.96
N ASN A 100 -14.55 -15.07 -28.14
CA ASN A 100 -14.44 -16.06 -29.20
C ASN A 100 -13.29 -15.68 -30.15
N LEU A 101 -12.38 -16.63 -30.39
CA LEU A 101 -11.24 -16.49 -31.30
C LEU A 101 -11.38 -17.48 -32.45
N VAL A 102 -11.53 -16.96 -33.67
CA VAL A 102 -11.62 -17.76 -34.91
C VAL A 102 -10.34 -17.60 -35.71
N PHE A 103 -9.68 -18.72 -36.01
CA PHE A 103 -8.51 -18.78 -36.88
C PHE A 103 -8.88 -19.41 -38.22
N GLU A 104 -8.64 -18.69 -39.31
CA GLU A 104 -8.90 -19.14 -40.68
C GLU A 104 -7.58 -19.28 -41.45
N SER A 105 -7.29 -20.48 -41.96
CA SER A 105 -6.12 -20.72 -42.79
C SER A 105 -6.45 -20.48 -44.27
N SER A 106 -5.70 -19.59 -44.91
CA SER A 106 -5.86 -19.26 -46.33
C SER A 106 -5.43 -20.39 -47.28
N GLU A 107 -4.57 -21.31 -46.83
CA GLU A 107 -4.01 -22.37 -47.66
C GLU A 107 -4.84 -23.67 -47.66
N ASN A 108 -5.42 -24.04 -46.51
CA ASN A 108 -6.01 -25.36 -46.31
C ASN A 108 -7.51 -25.34 -45.98
N ASP A 109 -8.17 -24.19 -46.14
CA ASP A 109 -9.60 -23.97 -45.83
C ASP A 109 -9.98 -24.45 -44.41
N ARG A 110 -9.01 -24.37 -43.48
CA ARG A 110 -9.15 -24.83 -42.11
C ARG A 110 -9.64 -23.68 -41.25
N ILE A 111 -10.76 -23.89 -40.55
CA ILE A 111 -11.30 -22.97 -39.55
C ILE A 111 -11.18 -23.62 -38.17
N SER A 112 -10.61 -22.89 -37.20
CA SER A 112 -10.54 -23.32 -35.80
C SER A 112 -11.12 -22.25 -34.91
N GLU A 113 -12.02 -22.62 -34.00
CA GLU A 113 -12.74 -21.71 -33.12
C GLU A 113 -12.47 -22.06 -31.66
N TYR A 114 -12.19 -21.05 -30.84
CA TYR A 114 -11.84 -21.20 -29.43
C TYR A 114 -12.55 -20.17 -28.58
N ASP A 115 -13.18 -20.63 -27.51
CA ASP A 115 -13.84 -19.80 -26.52
C ASP A 115 -12.93 -19.59 -25.30
N LEU A 116 -12.55 -18.35 -25.06
CA LEU A 116 -11.74 -17.94 -23.91
C LEU A 116 -12.64 -17.24 -22.88
N LYS A 117 -12.73 -17.80 -21.68
CA LYS A 117 -13.48 -17.18 -20.59
C LYS A 117 -12.86 -15.85 -20.20
N LEU A 118 -13.71 -14.84 -20.03
CA LEU A 118 -13.34 -13.53 -19.56
C LEU A 118 -13.41 -13.47 -18.03
N MET A 119 -12.76 -12.46 -17.48
CA MET A 119 -12.74 -12.16 -16.05
C MET A 119 -13.01 -10.69 -15.82
N ASP A 120 -13.63 -10.36 -14.70
CA ASP A 120 -13.82 -8.98 -14.27
C ASP A 120 -12.51 -8.46 -13.68
N ILE A 121 -11.89 -7.51 -14.39
CA ILE A 121 -10.69 -6.81 -13.93
C ILE A 121 -11.07 -5.34 -13.76
N ASP A 122 -10.91 -4.82 -12.54
CA ASP A 122 -11.15 -3.40 -12.24
C ASP A 122 -10.30 -2.52 -13.16
N GLN A 123 -10.95 -1.58 -13.85
CA GLN A 123 -10.36 -0.81 -14.93
C GLN A 123 -9.64 0.45 -14.39
N GLU A 124 -8.34 0.34 -14.10
CA GLU A 124 -7.52 1.47 -13.67
C GLU A 124 -6.79 2.13 -14.87
N HIS A 125 -7.43 3.10 -15.52
CA HIS A 125 -6.79 3.89 -16.57
C HIS A 125 -5.80 4.90 -15.97
N LEU A 126 -4.53 4.75 -16.30
CA LEU A 126 -3.49 5.71 -15.97
C LEU A 126 -3.37 6.73 -17.11
N GLY A 127 -3.71 7.98 -16.82
CA GLY A 127 -3.42 9.09 -17.74
C GLY A 127 -1.91 9.20 -17.96
N ILE A 128 -1.48 8.96 -19.21
CA ILE A 128 -0.11 9.18 -19.68
C ILE A 128 -0.04 10.64 -20.16
N PRO A 129 0.64 11.55 -19.45
CA PRO A 129 0.78 12.93 -19.90
C PRO A 129 1.66 13.01 -21.14
N GLU A 130 1.34 13.92 -22.05
CA GLU A 130 2.26 14.33 -23.12
C GLU A 130 3.45 15.03 -22.47
N THR A 131 4.62 14.42 -22.54
CA THR A 131 5.84 14.87 -21.87
C THR A 131 6.93 15.14 -22.88
N GLU A 132 7.68 16.22 -22.67
CA GLU A 132 8.87 16.53 -23.46
C GLU A 132 10.05 15.72 -22.92
N TYR A 133 10.77 15.06 -23.84
CA TYR A 133 11.93 14.25 -23.50
C TYR A 133 13.22 15.01 -23.80
N ALA A 134 14.19 14.88 -22.89
CA ALA A 134 15.53 15.47 -23.01
C ALA A 134 16.34 14.84 -24.16
N SER A 135 16.16 13.53 -24.36
CA SER A 135 16.76 12.79 -25.47
C SER A 135 15.77 11.81 -26.07
N THR A 136 15.76 11.73 -27.41
CA THR A 136 15.03 10.73 -28.18
C THR A 136 16.02 9.99 -29.07
N ILE A 137 16.10 8.67 -28.93
CA ILE A 137 17.02 7.82 -29.67
C ILE A 137 16.23 6.80 -30.47
N SER A 138 16.37 6.80 -31.79
CA SER A 138 15.89 5.74 -32.66
C SER A 138 17.05 4.84 -33.05
N MET A 139 16.92 3.52 -32.86
CA MET A 139 17.97 2.56 -33.22
C MET A 139 17.39 1.20 -33.62
N PRO A 140 18.19 0.29 -34.22
CA PRO A 140 17.70 -1.04 -34.57
C PRO A 140 17.33 -1.83 -33.32
N ALA A 141 16.13 -2.42 -33.30
CA ALA A 141 15.61 -3.18 -32.16
C ALA A 141 16.50 -4.39 -31.80
N ALA A 142 17.09 -5.02 -32.82
CA ALA A 142 18.03 -6.11 -32.65
C ALA A 142 19.33 -5.69 -31.94
N GLU A 143 19.81 -4.47 -32.21
CA GLU A 143 21.01 -3.93 -31.58
C GLU A 143 20.73 -3.58 -30.11
N PHE A 144 19.60 -2.92 -29.83
CA PHE A 144 19.17 -2.64 -28.46
C PHE A 144 19.04 -3.92 -27.62
N ARG A 145 18.40 -4.96 -28.19
CA ARG A 145 18.29 -6.29 -27.56
C ARG A 145 19.64 -6.91 -27.25
N ARG A 146 20.60 -6.83 -28.18
CA ARG A 146 21.96 -7.34 -27.98
C ARG A 146 22.64 -6.61 -26.81
N ILE A 147 22.60 -5.28 -26.81
CA ILE A 147 23.18 -4.45 -25.75
C ILE A 147 22.60 -4.81 -24.38
N CYS A 148 21.27 -4.88 -24.25
CA CYS A 148 20.64 -5.23 -22.97
C CYS A 148 20.99 -6.64 -22.50
N THR A 149 21.07 -7.61 -23.42
CA THR A 149 21.40 -9.01 -23.08
C THR A 149 22.87 -9.15 -22.66
N ASP A 150 23.78 -8.50 -23.38
CA ASP A 150 25.22 -8.55 -23.11
C ASP A 150 25.55 -7.90 -21.76
N LEU A 151 24.94 -6.75 -21.45
CA LEU A 151 25.14 -6.06 -20.17
C LEU A 151 24.45 -6.77 -19.00
N ALA A 152 23.31 -7.44 -19.22
CA ALA A 152 22.61 -8.21 -18.19
C ALA A 152 23.42 -9.41 -17.68
N ALA A 153 24.37 -9.91 -18.46
CA ALA A 153 25.30 -10.95 -18.02
C ALA A 153 26.35 -10.43 -17.01
N MET A 154 26.55 -9.12 -16.93
CA MET A 154 27.58 -8.49 -16.11
C MET A 154 27.03 -7.76 -14.87
N SER A 155 25.84 -7.16 -14.98
CA SER A 155 25.22 -6.39 -13.90
C SER A 155 23.69 -6.44 -14.00
N GLU A 156 23.01 -6.15 -12.90
CA GLU A 156 21.54 -6.01 -12.88
C GLU A 156 21.06 -4.62 -13.32
N SER A 157 21.98 -3.65 -13.44
CA SER A 157 21.66 -2.26 -13.75
C SER A 157 22.48 -1.74 -14.93
N VAL A 158 21.87 -0.88 -15.73
CA VAL A 158 22.53 -0.14 -16.82
C VAL A 158 22.33 1.35 -16.65
N SER A 159 23.43 2.11 -16.72
CA SER A 159 23.41 3.55 -16.87
C SER A 159 23.38 3.89 -18.36
N ILE A 160 22.36 4.63 -18.77
CA ILE A 160 22.16 5.14 -20.13
C ILE A 160 22.48 6.63 -20.10
N ASP A 161 23.59 7.00 -20.73
CA ASP A 161 24.10 8.36 -20.81
C ASP A 161 23.97 8.87 -22.26
N ALA A 162 23.10 9.86 -22.48
CA ALA A 162 22.91 10.51 -23.77
C ALA A 162 23.51 11.91 -23.73
N ASN A 163 24.50 12.16 -24.59
CA ASN A 163 25.20 13.43 -24.67
C ASN A 163 25.61 13.74 -26.13
N LYS A 164 26.38 14.81 -26.34
CA LYS A 164 26.78 15.26 -27.69
C LYS A 164 27.65 14.26 -28.46
N ASP A 165 28.35 13.36 -27.76
CA ASP A 165 29.22 12.35 -28.36
C ASP A 165 28.46 11.07 -28.77
N GLY A 166 27.18 10.94 -28.38
CA GLY A 166 26.32 9.80 -28.66
C GLY A 166 25.56 9.31 -27.42
N VAL A 167 25.03 8.08 -27.50
CA VAL A 167 24.45 7.37 -26.35
C VAL A 167 25.40 6.27 -25.88
N LYS A 168 25.65 6.21 -24.58
CA LYS A 168 26.48 5.21 -23.93
C LYS A 168 25.65 4.39 -22.95
N PHE A 169 25.65 3.09 -23.13
CA PHE A 169 25.13 2.10 -22.18
C PHE A 169 26.30 1.57 -21.37
N SER A 170 26.25 1.66 -20.05
CA SER A 170 27.33 1.20 -19.19
C SER A 170 26.83 0.48 -17.96
N CYS A 171 27.57 -0.53 -17.51
CA CYS A 171 27.25 -1.26 -16.29
C CYS A 171 28.53 -1.50 -15.48
N ASN A 172 28.36 -1.49 -14.16
CA ASN A 172 29.38 -1.86 -13.19
C ASN A 172 28.87 -3.09 -12.43
N GLY A 173 29.66 -4.14 -12.38
CA GLY A 173 29.28 -5.41 -11.75
C GLY A 173 30.48 -6.16 -11.21
N ASP A 174 30.23 -7.16 -10.37
CA ASP A 174 31.28 -7.85 -9.59
C ASP A 174 32.32 -8.55 -10.46
N ILE A 175 31.92 -8.99 -11.66
CA ILE A 175 32.78 -9.71 -12.62
C ILE A 175 33.60 -8.70 -13.46
N GLY A 176 33.14 -7.46 -13.60
CA GLY A 176 33.80 -6.41 -14.36
C GLY A 176 32.84 -5.35 -14.90
N ASN A 177 33.40 -4.40 -15.64
CA ASN A 177 32.68 -3.26 -16.20
C ASN A 177 32.42 -3.44 -17.70
N GLY A 178 31.22 -3.12 -18.14
CA GLY A 178 30.81 -3.16 -19.55
C GLY A 178 30.41 -1.77 -20.03
N SER A 179 30.76 -1.41 -21.27
CA SER A 179 30.22 -0.21 -21.90
C SER A 179 30.11 -0.34 -23.41
N VAL A 180 28.98 0.10 -23.95
CA VAL A 180 28.72 0.18 -25.40
C VAL A 180 28.33 1.62 -25.73
N THR A 181 29.00 2.24 -26.71
CA THR A 181 28.69 3.59 -27.18
C THR A 181 28.19 3.54 -28.62
N LEU A 182 27.01 4.09 -28.85
CA LEU A 182 26.44 4.29 -30.18
C LEU A 182 26.50 5.77 -30.55
N ARG A 183 26.92 6.02 -31.79
CA ARG A 183 26.90 7.35 -32.40
C ARG A 183 25.83 7.40 -33.46
N SER A 184 25.28 8.59 -33.67
CA SER A 184 24.32 8.77 -34.76
C SER A 184 24.99 8.46 -36.09
N HIS A 185 24.32 7.64 -36.90
CA HIS A 185 24.79 7.26 -38.22
C HIS A 185 23.62 6.95 -39.14
N THR A 186 23.80 7.28 -40.42
CA THR A 186 22.80 7.09 -41.47
C THR A 186 23.37 6.17 -42.54
N ASN A 187 22.69 5.07 -42.81
CA ASN A 187 22.95 4.12 -43.88
C ASN A 187 21.88 4.30 -44.97
N VAL A 188 22.31 4.70 -46.16
CA VAL A 188 21.40 4.98 -47.30
C VAL A 188 20.87 3.69 -47.92
N GLU A 189 21.62 2.59 -47.86
CA GLU A 189 21.21 1.30 -48.45
C GLU A 189 20.27 0.52 -47.54
N LYS A 190 20.42 0.67 -46.22
CA LYS A 190 19.63 -0.03 -45.19
C LYS A 190 19.20 0.93 -44.08
N PRO A 191 18.15 1.74 -44.30
CA PRO A 191 17.67 2.71 -43.33
C PRO A 191 17.27 2.10 -41.98
N GLU A 192 16.89 0.82 -41.96
CA GLU A 192 16.55 0.07 -40.76
C GLU A 192 17.72 -0.09 -39.78
N LEU A 193 18.97 0.11 -40.24
CA LEU A 193 20.17 0.06 -39.42
C LEU A 193 20.56 1.41 -38.81
N ASN A 194 19.87 2.50 -39.17
CA ASN A 194 20.21 3.85 -38.73
C ASN A 194 20.09 4.01 -37.22
N VAL A 195 20.94 4.89 -36.69
CA VAL A 195 20.82 5.38 -35.31
C VAL A 195 20.67 6.90 -35.38
N ASP A 196 19.51 7.38 -34.96
CA ASP A 196 19.18 8.80 -34.90
C ASP A 196 19.09 9.21 -33.42
N ILE A 197 19.82 10.26 -33.04
CA ILE A 197 19.89 10.75 -31.67
C ILE A 197 19.52 12.22 -31.68
N GLU A 198 18.33 12.53 -31.16
CA GLU A 198 17.88 13.88 -30.90
C GLU A 198 18.16 14.21 -29.43
N LEU A 199 18.91 15.28 -29.20
CA LEU A 199 19.34 15.70 -27.86
C LEU A 199 18.96 17.16 -27.64
N THR A 200 18.05 17.39 -26.71
CA THR A 200 17.71 18.73 -26.19
C THR A 200 18.68 19.10 -25.05
N GLU A 201 18.86 18.18 -24.10
CA GLU A 201 19.78 18.32 -22.98
C GLU A 201 20.45 16.98 -22.62
N PRO A 202 21.70 16.98 -22.10
CA PRO A 202 22.35 15.76 -21.66
C PRO A 202 21.59 15.08 -20.52
N VAL A 203 21.41 13.77 -20.60
CA VAL A 203 20.68 12.99 -19.58
C VAL A 203 21.43 11.69 -19.28
N SER A 204 21.55 11.35 -18.01
CA SER A 204 22.21 10.14 -17.53
C SER A 204 21.34 9.51 -16.46
N LEU A 205 20.79 8.33 -16.74
CA LEU A 205 19.85 7.63 -15.85
C LEU A 205 20.19 6.16 -15.76
N THR A 206 19.93 5.56 -14.60
CA THR A 206 20.17 4.14 -14.35
C THR A 206 18.85 3.37 -14.38
N PHE A 207 18.83 2.20 -15.02
CA PHE A 207 17.64 1.36 -15.15
C PHE A 207 17.95 -0.10 -14.82
N SER A 208 16.91 -0.85 -14.47
CA SER A 208 17.02 -2.30 -14.26
C SER A 208 17.08 -3.05 -15.59
N LEU A 209 18.17 -3.79 -15.81
CA LEU A 209 18.37 -4.60 -17.02
C LEU A 209 17.34 -5.73 -17.14
N LYS A 210 16.83 -6.24 -16.01
CA LYS A 210 15.76 -7.26 -15.98
C LYS A 210 14.52 -6.81 -16.77
N TYR A 211 14.10 -5.56 -16.60
CA TYR A 211 12.93 -5.01 -17.32
C TYR A 211 13.25 -4.72 -18.78
N LEU A 212 14.42 -4.14 -19.07
CA LEU A 212 14.82 -3.84 -20.45
C LEU A 212 14.93 -5.11 -21.30
N VAL A 213 15.47 -6.20 -20.75
CA VAL A 213 15.52 -7.50 -21.43
C VAL A 213 14.11 -8.03 -21.72
N ASN A 214 13.14 -7.82 -20.82
CA ASN A 214 11.74 -8.15 -21.07
C ASN A 214 11.15 -7.31 -22.21
N PHE A 215 11.37 -5.99 -22.21
CA PHE A 215 10.88 -5.12 -23.29
C PHE A 215 11.48 -5.47 -24.65
N CYS A 216 12.71 -5.98 -24.68
CA CYS A 216 13.37 -6.44 -25.90
C CYS A 216 12.68 -7.64 -26.57
N LYS A 217 11.74 -8.32 -25.91
CA LYS A 217 10.90 -9.36 -26.54
C LYS A 217 10.02 -8.79 -27.65
N ALA A 218 9.67 -7.49 -27.56
CA ALA A 218 8.96 -6.77 -28.60
C ALA A 218 9.79 -6.50 -29.87
N ALA A 219 11.10 -6.79 -29.89
CA ALA A 219 11.93 -6.62 -31.09
C ALA A 219 11.46 -7.45 -32.29
N ALA A 220 10.60 -8.47 -32.09
CA ALA A 220 9.98 -9.21 -33.18
C ALA A 220 8.83 -8.46 -33.88
N LEU A 221 8.34 -7.36 -33.29
CA LEU A 221 7.24 -6.55 -33.78
C LEU A 221 7.68 -5.40 -34.68
N SER A 222 8.87 -4.83 -34.43
CA SER A 222 9.40 -3.69 -35.16
C SER A 222 10.91 -3.81 -35.35
N ASN A 223 11.41 -3.39 -36.52
CA ASN A 223 12.84 -3.41 -36.83
C ASN A 223 13.61 -2.32 -36.07
N GLN A 224 12.92 -1.25 -35.66
CA GLN A 224 13.49 -0.14 -34.89
C GLN A 224 12.78 0.00 -33.54
N VAL A 225 13.52 0.53 -32.57
CA VAL A 225 13.02 0.89 -31.25
C VAL A 225 13.33 2.36 -31.01
N LYS A 226 12.36 3.08 -30.45
CA LYS A 226 12.50 4.46 -30.02
C LYS A 226 12.62 4.51 -28.50
N ILE A 227 13.66 5.14 -28.00
CA ILE A 227 13.97 5.26 -26.57
C ILE A 227 13.97 6.74 -26.22
N CYS A 228 13.11 7.15 -25.29
CA CYS A 228 13.05 8.54 -24.83
C CYS A 228 13.43 8.65 -23.35
N LEU A 229 14.36 9.55 -23.04
CA LEU A 229 14.90 9.76 -21.69
C LEU A 229 14.67 11.20 -21.25
N SER A 230 14.37 11.39 -19.97
CA SER A 230 14.37 12.67 -19.27
C SER A 230 14.47 12.41 -17.77
N SER A 231 15.11 13.31 -17.02
CA SER A 231 15.38 13.13 -15.58
C SER A 231 14.13 13.09 -14.71
N GLU A 232 13.03 13.68 -15.16
CA GLU A 232 11.80 13.84 -14.37
C GLU A 232 10.69 12.84 -14.73
N VAL A 233 10.86 12.06 -15.80
CA VAL A 233 9.83 11.13 -16.30
C VAL A 233 10.39 9.73 -16.56
N PRO A 234 9.57 8.68 -16.52
CA PRO A 234 10.01 7.33 -16.83
C PRO A 234 10.60 7.21 -18.24
N LEU A 235 11.55 6.30 -18.40
CA LEU A 235 12.06 5.88 -19.70
C LEU A 235 10.92 5.36 -20.55
N LEU A 236 10.77 5.88 -21.77
CA LEU A 236 9.86 5.34 -22.76
C LEU A 236 10.64 4.47 -23.75
N VAL A 237 10.19 3.23 -23.94
CA VAL A 237 10.64 2.32 -24.99
C VAL A 237 9.45 2.01 -25.89
N GLU A 238 9.45 2.53 -27.11
CA GLU A 238 8.37 2.42 -28.08
C GLU A 238 8.77 1.55 -29.27
N TYR A 239 7.90 0.59 -29.60
CA TYR A 239 7.95 -0.20 -30.83
C TYR A 239 6.75 0.18 -31.70
N ASN A 240 7.04 0.75 -32.87
CA ASN A 240 6.01 1.12 -33.83
C ASN A 240 5.54 -0.11 -34.60
N LEU A 241 4.22 -0.30 -34.63
CA LEU A 241 3.53 -1.34 -35.37
C LEU A 241 3.03 -0.77 -36.70
N SER A 242 2.36 -1.58 -37.51
CA SER A 242 1.75 -1.13 -38.77
C SER A 242 0.74 0.01 -38.54
N GLY A 243 0.82 1.05 -39.38
CA GLY A 243 -0.03 2.24 -39.30
C GLY A 243 0.36 3.15 -38.13
N SER A 244 -0.64 3.62 -37.38
CA SER A 244 -0.45 4.43 -36.16
C SER A 244 -0.56 3.61 -34.86
N SER A 245 -0.41 2.29 -34.96
CA SER A 245 -0.43 1.37 -33.83
C SER A 245 0.94 1.31 -33.14
N TYR A 246 0.96 1.06 -31.83
CA TYR A 246 2.20 1.04 -31.06
C TYR A 246 2.16 0.08 -29.87
N LEU A 247 3.35 -0.29 -29.42
CA LEU A 247 3.58 -0.93 -28.12
C LEU A 247 4.65 -0.11 -27.37
N ARG A 248 4.24 0.48 -26.25
CA ARG A 248 5.06 1.36 -25.41
C ARG A 248 5.27 0.72 -24.05
N PHE A 249 6.51 0.77 -23.59
CA PHE A 249 6.89 0.42 -22.24
C PHE A 249 7.44 1.64 -21.53
N TYR A 250 7.01 1.85 -20.30
CA TYR A 250 7.50 2.90 -19.42
C TYR A 250 8.23 2.24 -18.26
N LEU A 251 9.42 2.74 -17.92
CA LEU A 251 10.23 2.19 -16.83
C LEU A 251 10.80 3.29 -15.95
N ALA A 252 10.52 3.20 -14.65
CA ALA A 252 11.10 4.15 -13.70
C ALA A 252 12.62 3.95 -13.58
N PRO A 253 13.40 5.05 -13.48
CA PRO A 253 14.83 4.96 -13.21
C PRO A 253 15.10 4.43 -11.79
N LYS A 254 16.22 3.73 -11.62
CA LYS A 254 16.81 3.44 -10.32
C LYS A 254 17.46 4.73 -9.79
N ILE A 255 17.01 5.18 -8.63
CA ILE A 255 17.63 6.31 -7.93
C ILE A 255 18.91 5.77 -7.26
N GLY A 256 20.05 6.37 -7.55
CA GLY A 256 21.31 6.03 -6.89
C GLY A 256 21.39 6.66 -5.50
N ASP A 257 22.13 6.04 -4.58
CA ASP A 257 22.39 6.58 -3.23
C ASP A 257 23.10 7.96 -3.23
N GLU A 258 23.65 8.40 -4.37
CA GLU A 258 24.42 9.64 -4.51
C GLU A 258 23.57 10.88 -4.87
N ASP A 259 22.27 10.74 -5.19
CA ASP A 259 21.38 11.86 -5.56
C ASP A 259 20.63 12.48 -4.36
N TYR A 260 21.06 12.22 -3.13
CA TYR A 260 20.69 13.08 -2.00
C TYR A 260 21.49 14.38 -2.07
N PRO A 261 20.90 15.55 -2.39
CA PRO A 261 21.55 16.80 -2.05
C PRO A 261 21.73 16.82 -0.54
N ARG A 262 22.98 16.75 -0.08
CA ARG A 262 23.39 17.06 1.30
C ARG A 262 23.05 18.51 1.62
N GLN A 263 21.78 18.84 1.86
CA GLN A 263 21.44 20.02 2.64
C GLN A 263 21.70 19.69 4.10
N GLN A 264 22.93 20.00 4.52
CA GLN A 264 23.26 20.19 5.92
C GLN A 264 22.24 21.14 6.55
N LEU A 265 21.49 20.62 7.52
CA LEU A 265 20.91 21.39 8.60
C LEU A 265 22.05 22.15 9.29
N SER A 266 22.27 23.41 8.90
CA SER A 266 22.81 24.42 9.79
C SER A 266 21.66 25.34 10.19
N ALA A 267 21.05 25.02 11.32
CA ALA A 267 20.19 25.95 12.02
C ALA A 267 21.08 27.07 12.59
N ALA A 268 21.30 28.13 11.81
CA ALA A 268 21.75 29.41 12.33
C ALA A 268 21.35 30.54 11.38
N ASN A 269 20.39 31.35 11.84
CA ASN A 269 20.18 32.75 11.51
C ASN A 269 19.57 33.11 10.13
N LEU A 270 18.26 33.29 10.14
CA LEU A 270 17.60 34.34 9.35
C LEU A 270 16.71 35.17 10.29
N ARG A 271 17.31 36.19 10.90
CA ARG A 271 16.64 37.46 11.15
C ARG A 271 17.35 38.50 10.28
N SER A 272 16.59 39.07 9.33
CA SER A 272 16.54 40.49 8.95
C SER A 272 17.90 41.22 8.71
N HIS A 273 18.16 41.93 7.61
CA HIS A 273 17.37 43.00 7.00
C HIS A 273 18.08 43.47 5.70
N GLY A 274 17.39 44.32 4.94
CA GLY A 274 17.78 44.76 3.61
C GLY A 274 19.02 45.66 3.49
N GLN A 275 19.40 45.84 2.22
CA GLN A 275 20.05 46.98 1.56
C GLN A 275 20.24 48.23 2.46
N GLN A 276 21.39 48.91 2.55
CA GLN A 276 22.40 49.27 1.53
C GLN A 276 23.68 49.81 2.26
N PRO A 277 24.81 50.02 1.55
CA PRO A 277 26.19 50.11 2.07
C PRO A 277 26.72 51.58 2.06
N PRO A 278 28.05 51.85 1.99
CA PRO A 278 29.22 51.36 2.73
C PRO A 278 29.96 52.54 3.42
N ILE A 279 31.11 52.31 4.08
CA ILE A 279 32.38 53.07 3.92
C ILE A 279 33.47 52.46 4.85
N ALA A 280 34.67 52.38 4.30
CA ALA A 280 35.88 51.75 4.80
C ALA A 280 36.54 52.43 6.02
N ALA A 281 37.36 51.67 6.77
CA ALA A 281 38.79 51.95 7.02
C ALA A 281 39.37 51.15 8.21
N THR A 282 40.30 50.25 7.89
CA THR A 282 41.62 50.00 8.53
C THR A 282 41.84 50.07 10.06
N LEU A 283 42.35 48.92 10.56
CA LEU A 283 43.56 48.70 11.39
C LEU A 283 43.59 49.05 12.90
N SER A 284 43.80 47.97 13.66
CA SER A 284 44.88 47.74 14.64
C SER A 284 44.66 47.93 16.17
N SER A 285 44.98 46.84 16.87
CA SER A 285 45.76 46.72 18.12
C SER A 285 45.13 46.92 19.53
N SER A 286 45.28 45.86 20.32
CA SER A 286 45.85 45.80 21.69
C SER A 286 44.97 45.67 22.95
N SER A 287 45.43 44.72 23.80
CA SER A 287 45.40 44.59 25.28
C SER A 287 44.12 44.19 26.06
N HIS A 288 44.14 42.93 26.56
CA HIS A 288 43.90 42.38 27.93
C HIS A 288 43.37 43.28 29.10
N PRO A 289 42.93 42.73 30.26
CA PRO A 289 42.24 41.44 30.55
C PRO A 289 41.19 41.49 31.73
N GLN A 290 40.51 40.35 31.97
CA GLN A 290 39.97 39.80 33.25
C GLN A 290 38.98 40.58 34.15
N ARG A 291 37.81 39.94 34.44
CA ARG A 291 37.37 39.56 35.82
C ARG A 291 36.10 38.67 35.82
N GLN A 292 36.10 37.69 36.74
CA GLN A 292 35.00 36.80 37.11
C GLN A 292 33.90 37.52 37.95
N PRO A 293 32.70 36.92 38.11
CA PRO A 293 31.49 37.59 38.58
C PRO A 293 31.23 37.43 40.09
N PRO A 294 30.31 38.22 40.68
CA PRO A 294 29.66 37.84 41.92
C PRO A 294 28.14 37.59 41.77
N SER A 295 27.66 36.76 42.69
CA SER A 295 26.28 36.41 43.02
C SER A 295 25.44 37.57 43.55
N ALA A 296 24.12 37.53 43.36
CA ALA A 296 23.13 37.40 44.45
C ALA A 296 21.69 37.70 43.98
N ALA A 297 20.77 37.03 44.67
CA ALA A 297 19.32 36.92 44.52
C ALA A 297 18.50 38.22 44.54
N ALA A 298 17.32 38.16 43.90
CA ALA A 298 16.11 38.82 44.40
C ALA A 298 14.85 38.04 43.96
N THR A 299 14.14 37.54 44.97
CA THR A 299 12.81 36.89 44.96
C THR A 299 11.68 37.89 44.67
N PHE A 300 10.66 37.47 43.91
CA PHE A 300 9.28 37.93 44.08
C PHE A 300 8.29 36.78 43.84
N SER A 301 7.28 36.73 44.71
CA SER A 301 6.30 35.66 44.90
C SER A 301 4.98 36.00 44.22
N SER A 302 4.30 35.01 43.61
CA SER A 302 2.85 35.06 43.35
C SER A 302 2.23 33.67 43.28
N SER A 303 1.48 33.35 44.34
CA SER A 303 0.16 32.69 44.39
C SER A 303 -0.13 31.41 43.58
N HIS A 304 -0.36 30.33 44.35
CA HIS A 304 -1.24 29.19 44.11
C HIS A 304 -1.70 28.90 42.66
N LEU A 305 -0.95 28.02 42.01
CA LEU A 305 -1.48 26.96 41.15
C LEU A 305 -1.11 25.65 41.84
N GLN A 306 -2.13 24.88 42.25
CA GLN A 306 -1.97 23.50 42.67
C GLN A 306 -1.24 22.76 41.53
N GLN A 307 -0.04 22.27 41.83
CA GLN A 307 0.66 21.34 40.96
C GLN A 307 -0.21 20.09 40.78
N PRO A 308 -0.47 19.63 39.55
CA PRO A 308 -0.98 18.28 39.37
C PRO A 308 0.05 17.29 39.94
N PRO A 309 -0.38 16.14 40.47
CA PRO A 309 0.52 15.17 41.09
C PRO A 309 1.60 14.77 40.08
N SER A 310 2.83 14.72 40.57
CA SER A 310 4.04 14.31 39.85
C SER A 310 3.76 13.10 38.95
N ALA A 311 3.88 13.30 37.63
CA ALA A 311 3.98 12.23 36.66
C ALA A 311 5.08 11.27 37.14
N THR A 312 4.64 10.11 37.61
CA THR A 312 5.54 9.05 38.04
C THR A 312 6.13 8.47 36.75
N ASN A 313 7.46 8.39 36.67
CA ASN A 313 8.21 7.86 35.54
C ASN A 313 7.59 6.55 35.01
N LEU A 314 6.86 6.63 33.91
CA LEU A 314 6.38 5.50 33.11
C LEU A 314 7.19 5.49 31.81
N THR A 315 8.45 5.07 31.90
CA THR A 315 9.27 4.75 30.72
C THR A 315 8.76 3.43 30.17
N ALA A 316 7.74 3.48 29.31
CA ALA A 316 7.40 2.34 28.47
C ALA A 316 8.17 2.45 27.17
N GLN A 317 8.89 1.40 26.80
CA GLN A 317 9.33 1.22 25.42
C GLN A 317 8.25 0.43 24.68
N VAL A 318 7.71 1.00 23.61
CA VAL A 318 6.81 0.31 22.68
C VAL A 318 7.61 -0.06 21.43
N ALA A 319 7.66 -1.34 21.09
CA ALA A 319 8.14 -1.77 19.78
C ALA A 319 6.96 -1.76 18.82
N GLN A 320 7.01 -0.91 17.80
CA GLN A 320 6.00 -0.90 16.77
C GLN A 320 6.55 -1.56 15.50
N TYR A 321 5.99 -2.72 15.14
CA TYR A 321 6.28 -3.42 13.90
C TYR A 321 5.05 -3.35 13.01
N GLN A 322 4.78 -2.13 12.54
CA GLN A 322 3.65 -1.83 11.69
C GLN A 322 4.13 -0.88 10.60
N LEU A 323 3.37 -0.85 9.52
CA LEU A 323 3.46 0.24 8.59
C LEU A 323 3.37 1.58 9.33
N GLY A 324 4.39 2.40 9.18
CA GLY A 324 4.18 3.71 8.63
C GLY A 324 5.27 4.02 7.66
N SER A 325 4.84 4.35 6.46
CA SER A 325 5.54 5.33 5.66
C SER A 325 6.10 6.44 6.57
N ILE A 326 7.39 6.75 6.47
CA ILE A 326 7.72 8.17 6.37
C ILE A 326 7.13 8.59 5.03
N THR A 327 5.90 9.04 5.11
CA THR A 327 5.31 9.79 4.03
C THR A 327 5.87 11.19 4.09
N ILE A 328 6.47 11.63 3.00
CA ILE A 328 6.96 13.00 2.89
C ILE A 328 5.78 14.01 3.05
N ASP A 329 4.53 13.64 2.71
CA ASP A 329 3.36 14.56 2.78
C ASP A 329 2.10 14.07 3.57
N VAL A 330 1.80 12.76 3.77
CA VAL A 330 0.52 12.28 4.39
C VAL A 330 0.68 11.75 5.83
N ASN A 331 -0.34 11.85 6.69
CA ASN A 331 -0.36 11.24 8.05
C ASN A 331 -1.01 9.85 8.05
N VAL A 332 -0.22 8.77 7.95
CA VAL A 332 -0.66 7.36 8.15
C VAL A 332 0.44 6.52 8.81
N GLY A 333 0.06 5.38 9.39
CA GLY A 333 0.96 4.40 9.98
C GLY A 333 1.77 4.90 11.18
N ASN A 334 3.03 4.47 11.32
CA ASN A 334 4.03 4.97 12.27
C ASN A 334 4.09 6.51 12.36
N LYS A 335 3.80 7.29 11.32
CA LYS A 335 3.76 8.77 11.46
C LYS A 335 2.64 9.22 12.40
N ILE A 336 1.49 8.55 12.40
CA ILE A 336 0.42 8.75 13.37
C ILE A 336 0.74 8.04 14.67
N ALA A 337 1.03 6.75 14.61
CA ALA A 337 1.12 5.92 15.80
C ALA A 337 2.27 6.37 16.71
N VAL A 338 3.47 6.61 16.17
CA VAL A 338 4.61 7.15 16.93
C VAL A 338 4.25 8.53 17.51
N PHE A 339 3.62 9.41 16.73
CA PHE A 339 3.21 10.72 17.21
C PHE A 339 2.22 10.62 18.37
N VAL A 340 1.19 9.78 18.25
CA VAL A 340 0.20 9.54 19.30
C VAL A 340 0.87 8.99 20.55
N LEU A 341 1.67 7.93 20.42
CA LEU A 341 2.36 7.29 21.54
C LEU A 341 3.32 8.26 22.25
N GLN A 342 4.18 8.97 21.50
CA GLN A 342 5.09 9.97 22.07
C GLN A 342 4.35 11.16 22.67
N SER A 343 3.23 11.59 22.07
CA SER A 343 2.41 12.68 22.62
C SER A 343 1.81 12.36 23.99
N LEU A 344 1.59 11.07 24.27
CA LEU A 344 1.13 10.53 25.54
C LEU A 344 2.28 10.25 26.52
N GLY A 345 3.54 10.48 26.13
CA GLY A 345 4.71 10.41 27.01
C GLY A 345 5.47 9.08 26.97
N TYR A 346 5.29 8.27 25.93
CA TYR A 346 5.94 6.96 25.80
C TYR A 346 7.14 6.99 24.85
N ASP A 347 8.16 6.18 25.16
CA ASP A 347 9.29 5.95 24.28
C ASP A 347 8.91 4.90 23.23
N VAL A 348 9.24 5.16 21.97
CA VAL A 348 8.81 4.32 20.85
C VAL A 348 10.01 3.96 20.00
N ALA A 349 10.21 2.67 19.80
CA ALA A 349 11.07 2.14 18.75
C ALA A 349 10.18 1.77 17.56
N ALA A 350 10.28 2.54 16.49
CA ALA A 350 9.52 2.30 15.26
C ALA A 350 10.35 1.45 14.29
N LEU A 351 9.80 0.32 13.87
CA LEU A 351 10.28 -0.45 12.74
C LEU A 351 9.27 -0.30 11.59
N ASN A 352 9.74 0.18 10.45
CA ASN A 352 8.90 0.38 9.27
C ASN A 352 8.88 -0.90 8.43
N THR A 353 7.70 -1.48 8.23
CA THR A 353 7.52 -2.66 7.36
C THR A 353 7.38 -2.28 5.89
N VAL A 354 7.01 -1.03 5.59
CA VAL A 354 7.20 -0.40 4.28
C VAL A 354 7.52 1.09 4.46
N GLN A 355 8.03 1.69 3.40
CA GLN A 355 8.37 3.10 3.30
C GLN A 355 7.82 3.65 1.98
N PHE A 356 6.61 4.23 2.00
CA PHE A 356 5.95 4.77 0.80
C PHE A 356 5.84 6.30 0.79
N SER A 357 5.79 6.88 -0.42
CA SER A 357 5.67 8.32 -0.69
C SER A 357 4.35 8.92 -0.22
N ASN A 358 3.27 8.13 -0.18
CA ASN A 358 1.90 8.48 0.23
C ASN A 358 1.08 7.22 0.54
N HIS A 359 -0.06 7.39 1.20
CA HIS A 359 -0.99 6.30 1.47
C HIS A 359 -1.48 5.69 0.14
N THR A 360 -1.64 4.37 0.09
CA THR A 360 -1.99 3.63 -1.14
C THR A 360 -3.35 4.04 -1.70
N GLY A 361 -4.26 4.50 -0.85
CA GLY A 361 -5.56 5.05 -1.24
C GLY A 361 -5.52 6.32 -2.11
N TYR A 362 -4.36 6.94 -2.34
CA TYR A 362 -4.22 8.01 -3.35
C TYR A 362 -4.11 7.46 -4.80
N GLY A 363 -4.05 6.13 -4.97
CA GLY A 363 -4.00 5.46 -6.29
C GLY A 363 -2.64 5.51 -6.99
N ARG A 364 -1.69 6.33 -6.53
CA ARG A 364 -0.30 6.36 -6.99
C ARG A 364 0.63 6.57 -5.81
N TRP A 365 1.63 5.72 -5.62
CA TRP A 365 2.67 5.91 -4.61
C TRP A 365 3.95 5.23 -5.09
N THR A 366 5.09 5.65 -4.58
CA THR A 366 6.40 4.99 -4.78
C THR A 366 6.99 4.61 -3.42
N GLY A 367 8.01 3.76 -3.39
CA GLY A 367 8.74 3.44 -2.16
C GLY A 367 9.13 1.97 -2.06
N THR A 368 9.51 1.54 -0.85
CA THR A 368 10.08 0.20 -0.62
C THR A 368 9.29 -0.58 0.42
N LYS A 369 9.34 -1.91 0.34
CA LYS A 369 8.81 -2.84 1.35
C LYS A 369 10.01 -3.45 2.06
N ALA A 370 9.98 -3.51 3.39
CA ALA A 370 11.03 -4.19 4.15
C ALA A 370 10.89 -5.71 3.96
N SER A 371 12.00 -6.35 3.64
CA SER A 371 12.13 -7.80 3.62
C SER A 371 12.14 -8.39 5.03
N ALA A 372 11.86 -9.69 5.15
CA ALA A 372 11.93 -10.40 6.42
C ALA A 372 13.33 -10.31 7.06
N ASP A 373 14.37 -10.40 6.24
CA ASP A 373 15.77 -10.29 6.70
C ASP A 373 16.09 -8.90 7.24
N GLU A 374 15.65 -7.82 6.57
CA GLU A 374 15.83 -6.44 7.07
C GLU A 374 15.11 -6.23 8.40
N ILE A 375 13.90 -6.75 8.55
CA ILE A 375 13.13 -6.70 9.82
C ILE A 375 13.91 -7.41 10.94
N ALA A 376 14.39 -8.62 10.65
CA ALA A 376 15.15 -9.42 11.61
C ALA A 376 16.51 -8.80 11.95
N ASP A 377 17.22 -8.22 10.96
CA ASP A 377 18.50 -7.54 11.15
C ASP A 377 18.36 -6.31 12.04
N LEU A 378 17.31 -5.50 11.83
CA LEU A 378 17.04 -4.33 12.67
C LEU A 378 16.74 -4.73 14.11
N PHE A 379 15.92 -5.76 14.32
CA PHE A 379 15.65 -6.25 15.67
C PHE A 379 16.89 -6.83 16.33
N ARG A 380 17.69 -7.63 15.61
CA ARG A 380 18.99 -8.12 16.09
C ARG A 380 19.92 -6.97 16.46
N GLY A 381 19.92 -5.88 15.69
CA GLY A 381 20.66 -4.66 16.01
C GLY A 381 20.21 -4.03 17.32
N LEU A 382 18.89 -3.94 17.58
CA LEU A 382 18.35 -3.47 18.86
C LEU A 382 18.80 -4.37 20.01
N GLN A 383 18.74 -5.70 19.85
CA GLN A 383 19.19 -6.65 20.86
C GLN A 383 20.68 -6.51 21.19
N GLN A 384 21.53 -6.36 20.17
CA GLN A 384 22.98 -6.16 20.36
C GLN A 384 23.29 -4.87 21.12
N CYS A 385 22.40 -3.88 21.04
CA CYS A 385 22.51 -2.62 21.77
C CYS A 385 21.78 -2.61 23.12
N TYR A 386 21.16 -3.72 23.53
CA TYR A 386 20.31 -3.82 24.72
C TYR A 386 19.12 -2.85 24.69
N LEU A 387 18.56 -2.61 23.50
CA LEU A 387 17.42 -1.73 23.23
C LEU A 387 16.12 -2.51 22.96
N ASP A 388 16.02 -3.74 23.46
CA ASP A 388 14.94 -4.69 23.23
C ASP A 388 14.08 -4.95 24.48
N ASP A 389 14.10 -4.06 25.48
CA ASP A 389 13.31 -4.17 26.73
C ASP A 389 11.96 -3.46 26.59
N PHE A 390 11.09 -4.04 25.75
CA PHE A 390 9.78 -3.49 25.45
C PHE A 390 8.70 -3.96 26.43
N ASP A 391 7.87 -3.02 26.89
CA ASP A 391 6.68 -3.30 27.70
C ASP A 391 5.47 -3.67 26.83
N MET A 392 5.44 -3.18 25.59
CA MET A 392 4.32 -3.37 24.70
C MET A 392 4.81 -3.48 23.25
N MET A 393 4.01 -4.16 22.45
CA MET A 393 4.18 -4.18 21.00
C MET A 393 2.87 -3.80 20.32
N LEU A 394 2.96 -2.96 19.30
CA LEU A 394 1.87 -2.68 18.37
C LEU A 394 2.31 -3.16 16.99
N SER A 395 1.56 -4.06 16.38
CA SER A 395 1.81 -4.49 15.01
C SER A 395 0.56 -4.32 14.19
N GLY A 396 0.74 -4.01 12.91
CA GLY A 396 -0.39 -4.02 11.98
C GLY A 396 0.02 -4.32 10.56
N TYR A 397 -0.32 -3.48 9.58
CA TYR A 397 -0.15 -3.80 8.16
C TYR A 397 1.29 -4.23 7.80
N VAL A 398 1.39 -5.41 7.20
CA VAL A 398 2.60 -6.00 6.62
C VAL A 398 2.21 -6.69 5.30
N PRO A 399 2.75 -6.26 4.15
CA PRO A 399 2.24 -6.68 2.84
C PRO A 399 2.70 -8.06 2.36
N GLY A 400 3.52 -8.79 3.12
CA GLY A 400 4.11 -10.07 2.68
C GLY A 400 4.22 -11.09 3.80
N ALA A 401 3.95 -12.36 3.49
CA ALA A 401 3.84 -13.44 4.46
C ALA A 401 5.14 -13.69 5.25
N GLU A 402 6.29 -13.64 4.57
CA GLU A 402 7.61 -13.79 5.21
C GLU A 402 7.89 -12.66 6.22
N ALA A 403 7.52 -11.42 5.86
CA ALA A 403 7.66 -10.28 6.76
C ALA A 403 6.70 -10.38 7.96
N VAL A 404 5.47 -10.88 7.76
CA VAL A 404 4.53 -11.18 8.86
C VAL A 404 5.15 -12.22 9.80
N ALA A 405 5.74 -13.29 9.25
CA ALA A 405 6.41 -14.31 10.05
C ALA A 405 7.57 -13.73 10.87
N ALA A 406 8.41 -12.86 10.28
CA ALA A 406 9.49 -12.18 10.99
C ALA A 406 8.98 -11.30 12.15
N VAL A 407 7.90 -10.54 11.94
CA VAL A 407 7.24 -9.77 13.02
C VAL A 407 6.72 -10.69 14.12
N GLY A 408 6.16 -11.84 13.74
CA GLY A 408 5.73 -12.88 14.67
C GLY A 408 6.87 -13.47 15.49
N ASP A 409 8.03 -13.68 14.88
CA ASP A 409 9.21 -14.20 15.59
C ASP A 409 9.75 -13.19 16.61
N ILE A 410 9.74 -11.91 16.27
CA ILE A 410 10.04 -10.84 17.24
C ILE A 410 9.07 -10.88 18.42
N ALA A 411 7.76 -10.97 18.15
CA ALA A 411 6.76 -11.07 19.21
C ALA A 411 6.99 -12.29 20.11
N LYS A 412 7.30 -13.46 19.54
CA LYS A 412 7.64 -14.68 20.31
C LYS A 412 8.86 -14.48 21.20
N GLU A 413 9.90 -13.81 20.72
CA GLU A 413 11.09 -13.50 21.52
C GLU A 413 10.77 -12.56 22.69
N LEU A 414 9.96 -11.52 22.45
CA LEU A 414 9.54 -10.59 23.50
C LEU A 414 8.62 -11.27 24.53
N ILE A 415 7.68 -12.11 24.09
CA ILE A 415 6.84 -12.93 24.96
C ILE A 415 7.71 -13.83 25.84
N LYS A 416 8.67 -14.54 25.24
CA LYS A 416 9.60 -15.42 25.96
C LYS A 416 10.44 -14.65 26.99
N LYS A 417 10.92 -13.46 26.64
CA LYS A 417 11.66 -12.57 27.56
C LYS A 417 10.80 -12.11 28.74
N ALA A 418 9.50 -11.95 28.52
CA ALA A 418 8.54 -11.52 29.53
C ALA A 418 7.97 -12.66 30.41
N GLU A 419 8.14 -13.94 30.04
CA GLU A 419 7.66 -15.10 30.80
C GLU A 419 7.95 -15.05 32.33
N PRO A 420 9.14 -14.61 32.80
CA PRO A 420 9.43 -14.55 34.24
C PRO A 420 8.61 -13.50 35.00
N ARG A 421 7.97 -12.55 34.31
CA ARG A 421 7.20 -11.43 34.87
C ARG A 421 5.84 -11.34 34.17
N PRO A 422 4.85 -12.16 34.57
CA PRO A 422 3.54 -12.16 33.94
C PRO A 422 2.94 -10.75 33.81
N GLY A 423 2.37 -10.50 32.64
CA GLY A 423 1.81 -9.21 32.28
C GLY A 423 2.84 -8.15 31.87
N SER A 424 4.15 -8.33 32.07
CA SER A 424 5.14 -7.26 31.80
C SER A 424 5.18 -6.81 30.34
N PHE A 425 4.91 -7.72 29.40
CA PHE A 425 4.75 -7.45 27.98
C PHE A 425 3.29 -7.59 27.54
N PHE A 426 2.84 -6.73 26.63
CA PHE A 426 1.48 -6.78 26.07
C PHE A 426 1.48 -6.47 24.57
N TRP A 427 0.95 -7.37 23.75
CA TRP A 427 0.92 -7.26 22.30
C TRP A 427 -0.48 -6.93 21.76
N VAL A 428 -0.57 -5.78 21.08
CA VAL A 428 -1.71 -5.37 20.26
C VAL A 428 -1.44 -5.71 18.80
N LEU A 429 -2.26 -6.57 18.21
CA LEU A 429 -2.19 -6.98 16.80
C LEU A 429 -3.39 -6.44 16.02
N ASP A 430 -3.14 -5.59 15.05
CA ASP A 430 -4.11 -5.11 14.08
C ASP A 430 -3.92 -5.88 12.75
N PRO A 431 -4.68 -6.93 12.46
CA PRO A 431 -4.43 -7.81 11.31
C PRO A 431 -4.95 -7.17 10.01
N VAL A 432 -4.30 -6.08 9.58
CA VAL A 432 -4.69 -5.28 8.41
C VAL A 432 -4.52 -6.11 7.13
N MET A 433 -5.64 -6.62 6.62
CA MET A 433 -5.67 -7.50 5.44
C MET A 433 -6.63 -6.99 4.36
N GLY A 434 -7.64 -6.20 4.73
CA GLY A 434 -8.65 -5.74 3.78
C GLY A 434 -9.76 -4.94 4.44
N ASP A 435 -10.61 -4.33 3.63
CA ASP A 435 -11.76 -3.57 4.08
C ASP A 435 -12.83 -3.54 2.99
N ASN A 436 -14.10 -3.30 3.34
CA ASN A 436 -15.23 -3.16 2.40
C ASN A 436 -15.37 -4.30 1.38
N GLY A 437 -15.13 -5.54 1.80
CA GLY A 437 -15.29 -6.70 0.93
C GLY A 437 -14.06 -7.05 0.08
N LYS A 438 -12.97 -6.28 0.15
CA LYS A 438 -11.76 -6.47 -0.65
C LYS A 438 -10.54 -6.75 0.23
N ILE A 439 -9.80 -7.80 -0.11
CA ILE A 439 -8.46 -8.08 0.44
C ILE A 439 -7.44 -7.24 -0.34
N TYR A 440 -6.53 -6.57 0.35
CA TYR A 440 -5.45 -5.77 -0.26
C TYR A 440 -4.05 -6.35 -0.05
N VAL A 441 -3.95 -7.52 0.59
CA VAL A 441 -2.72 -8.28 0.80
C VAL A 441 -2.67 -9.52 -0.11
N ALA A 442 -1.48 -10.10 -0.29
CA ALA A 442 -1.33 -11.37 -0.99
C ALA A 442 -2.04 -12.52 -0.24
N GLU A 443 -2.47 -13.56 -0.96
CA GLU A 443 -3.26 -14.67 -0.39
C GLU A 443 -2.54 -15.40 0.76
N ASP A 444 -1.21 -15.46 0.71
CA ASP A 444 -0.34 -16.10 1.70
C ASP A 444 -0.17 -15.28 3.00
N VAL A 445 -0.56 -14.00 3.01
CA VAL A 445 -0.52 -13.13 4.19
C VAL A 445 -1.59 -13.50 5.21
N VAL A 446 -2.78 -13.91 4.74
CA VAL A 446 -3.89 -14.31 5.61
C VAL A 446 -3.53 -15.49 6.54
N PRO A 447 -3.01 -16.63 6.03
CA PRO A 447 -2.59 -17.72 6.91
C PRO A 447 -1.43 -17.32 7.84
N ALA A 448 -0.55 -16.41 7.40
CA ALA A 448 0.52 -15.89 8.25
C ALA A 448 -0.06 -15.12 9.45
N TYR A 449 -0.97 -14.17 9.26
CA TYR A 449 -1.64 -13.47 10.37
C TYR A 449 -2.41 -14.43 11.28
N LYS A 450 -3.14 -15.41 10.72
CA LYS A 450 -3.86 -16.42 11.51
C LYS A 450 -2.96 -17.19 12.45
N SER A 451 -1.71 -17.46 12.05
CA SER A 451 -0.73 -18.12 12.92
C SER A 451 -0.30 -17.26 14.11
N LEU A 452 -0.41 -15.93 14.00
CA LEU A 452 -0.02 -14.96 15.02
C LEU A 452 -1.16 -14.61 15.98
N VAL A 453 -2.41 -14.68 15.55
CA VAL A 453 -3.59 -14.33 16.37
C VAL A 453 -3.59 -15.02 17.75
N PRO A 454 -3.26 -16.33 17.91
CA PRO A 454 -3.20 -16.98 19.23
C PRO A 454 -2.15 -16.41 20.19
N LEU A 455 -1.15 -15.69 19.67
CA LEU A 455 -0.03 -15.17 20.45
C LEU A 455 -0.29 -13.75 20.96
N ALA A 456 -1.24 -13.02 20.37
CA ALA A 456 -1.55 -11.64 20.72
C ALA A 456 -2.44 -11.53 21.97
N ASP A 457 -2.27 -10.46 22.75
CA ASP A 457 -3.10 -10.18 23.92
C ASP A 457 -4.40 -9.46 23.55
N LEU A 458 -4.33 -8.60 22.53
CA LEU A 458 -5.46 -7.85 21.99
C LEU A 458 -5.38 -7.85 20.47
N ILE A 459 -6.49 -8.21 19.79
CA ILE A 459 -6.62 -8.03 18.34
C ILE A 459 -7.64 -6.94 17.98
N LEU A 460 -7.38 -6.21 16.90
CA LEU A 460 -8.16 -5.06 16.44
C LEU A 460 -8.76 -5.20 15.02
N PRO A 461 -9.23 -6.38 14.57
CA PRO A 461 -9.72 -6.53 13.20
C PRO A 461 -10.91 -5.61 12.92
N ASN A 462 -11.04 -5.14 11.69
CA ASN A 462 -12.30 -4.55 11.24
C ASN A 462 -13.37 -5.64 10.99
N GLN A 463 -14.61 -5.24 10.66
CA GLN A 463 -15.69 -6.19 10.39
C GLN A 463 -15.32 -7.20 9.28
N PHE A 464 -14.70 -6.73 8.20
CA PHE A 464 -14.32 -7.55 7.06
C PHE A 464 -13.26 -8.60 7.44
N GLU A 465 -12.21 -8.20 8.15
CA GLU A 465 -11.14 -9.10 8.60
C GLU A 465 -11.65 -10.16 9.58
N ALA A 466 -12.66 -9.80 10.38
CA ALA A 466 -13.27 -10.67 11.36
C ALA A 466 -14.20 -11.71 10.74
N GLU A 467 -14.87 -11.43 9.62
CA GLU A 467 -15.96 -12.25 9.09
C GLU A 467 -15.50 -13.49 8.28
N PHE A 468 -16.37 -14.04 7.43
CA PHE A 468 -16.07 -15.10 6.46
C PHE A 468 -16.49 -14.62 5.08
N VAL A 469 -15.59 -14.76 4.12
CA VAL A 469 -15.89 -14.53 2.71
C VAL A 469 -15.89 -15.88 1.98
N PRO A 470 -17.05 -16.36 1.49
CA PRO A 470 -17.06 -17.51 0.60
C PRO A 470 -16.38 -17.14 -0.72
N SER A 471 -15.47 -17.99 -1.19
CA SER A 471 -15.06 -17.99 -2.60
C SER A 471 -16.30 -18.26 -3.46
N PRO A 472 -16.45 -17.65 -4.66
CA PRO A 472 -17.51 -18.04 -5.59
C PRO A 472 -17.37 -19.53 -5.92
N PRO A 473 -18.48 -20.29 -6.04
CA PRO A 473 -18.44 -21.73 -6.23
C PRO A 473 -17.77 -22.09 -7.56
N SER A 474 -16.66 -22.82 -7.49
CA SER A 474 -16.06 -23.48 -8.65
C SER A 474 -17.05 -24.50 -9.22
N ALA A 475 -17.66 -24.21 -10.37
CA ALA A 475 -18.40 -25.21 -11.13
C ALA A 475 -17.41 -26.20 -11.77
N LEU A 476 -17.24 -27.37 -11.17
CA LEU A 476 -16.64 -28.54 -11.82
C LEU A 476 -17.76 -29.54 -12.16
N PRO A 477 -17.76 -30.12 -13.37
CA PRO A 477 -18.69 -31.17 -13.76
C PRO A 477 -18.32 -32.51 -13.10
N THR A 478 -19.36 -33.25 -12.75
CA THR A 478 -19.35 -34.63 -12.26
C THR A 478 -18.66 -35.61 -13.21
N LEU A 479 -17.69 -36.38 -12.70
CA LEU A 479 -17.25 -37.67 -13.26
C LEU A 479 -17.15 -38.72 -12.13
N PRO A 480 -17.33 -40.02 -12.43
CA PRO A 480 -17.77 -41.00 -11.46
C PRO A 480 -16.65 -41.57 -10.57
N ALA A 481 -17.09 -42.03 -9.41
CA ALA A 481 -16.31 -42.56 -8.30
C ALA A 481 -15.27 -43.64 -8.69
N THR A 482 -14.03 -43.41 -8.27
CA THR A 482 -13.12 -44.49 -7.85
C THR A 482 -12.49 -44.08 -6.52
N ALA A 483 -12.54 -44.99 -5.56
CA ALA A 483 -12.04 -44.81 -4.21
C ALA A 483 -10.54 -45.07 -4.18
N ASP A 484 -9.77 -44.10 -3.67
CA ASP A 484 -8.68 -44.32 -2.71
C ASP A 484 -8.15 -42.96 -2.20
N ALA A 485 -7.69 -42.96 -0.96
CA ALA A 485 -7.41 -41.80 -0.12
C ALA A 485 -6.16 -41.01 -0.52
N ASP A 486 -6.21 -39.67 -0.42
CA ASP A 486 -5.26 -38.91 0.41
C ASP A 486 -5.77 -37.49 0.73
N LEU A 487 -5.41 -37.02 1.91
CA LEU A 487 -5.84 -35.80 2.57
C LEU A 487 -5.12 -34.58 1.97
N GLY A 488 -5.85 -33.65 1.36
CA GLY A 488 -5.26 -32.41 0.83
C GLY A 488 -6.27 -31.48 0.17
N SER A 489 -7.35 -31.12 0.87
CA SER A 489 -8.32 -30.15 0.35
C SER A 489 -7.73 -28.74 0.36
N SER A 490 -7.51 -28.17 -0.83
CA SER A 490 -7.18 -26.75 -1.04
C SER A 490 -8.38 -25.86 -0.68
N ALA A 491 -8.52 -25.51 0.60
CA ALA A 491 -9.49 -24.51 1.06
C ALA A 491 -8.86 -23.11 1.01
N LEU A 492 -9.25 -22.31 0.02
CA LEU A 492 -9.02 -20.85 -0.06
C LEU A 492 -9.66 -20.12 1.15
N PRO A 493 -9.20 -18.91 1.52
CA PRO A 493 -9.06 -18.51 2.92
C PRO A 493 -10.40 -18.15 3.58
N ARG A 494 -10.76 -18.92 4.61
CA ARG A 494 -11.62 -18.45 5.69
C ARG A 494 -10.95 -17.21 6.29
N LEU A 495 -11.63 -16.08 6.44
CA LEU A 495 -11.12 -14.96 7.26
C LEU A 495 -11.15 -15.35 8.76
N LEU A 496 -10.80 -14.46 9.69
CA LEU A 496 -10.32 -14.86 11.03
C LEU A 496 -11.27 -15.82 11.76
N SER A 497 -12.54 -15.43 11.95
CA SER A 497 -13.52 -16.23 12.68
C SER A 497 -14.15 -17.36 11.85
N GLY A 498 -14.15 -17.25 10.53
CA GLY A 498 -14.91 -18.17 9.67
C GLY A 498 -16.44 -18.03 9.79
N VAL A 499 -16.94 -16.97 10.44
CA VAL A 499 -18.36 -16.64 10.57
C VAL A 499 -18.69 -15.41 9.74
N LYS A 500 -19.69 -15.49 8.86
CA LYS A 500 -20.17 -14.32 8.10
C LYS A 500 -20.96 -13.38 9.03
N ILE A 501 -20.68 -12.08 9.01
CA ILE A 501 -21.27 -11.10 9.92
C ILE A 501 -22.34 -10.30 9.17
N ASP A 502 -23.60 -10.70 9.33
CA ASP A 502 -24.76 -10.01 8.73
C ASP A 502 -25.58 -9.23 9.78
N ASP A 503 -25.43 -9.56 11.07
CA ASP A 503 -26.20 -9.00 12.19
C ASP A 503 -25.41 -9.07 13.51
N MET A 504 -26.02 -8.57 14.60
CA MET A 504 -25.37 -8.54 15.91
C MET A 504 -25.11 -9.95 16.46
N LYS A 505 -25.98 -10.92 16.13
CA LYS A 505 -25.87 -12.30 16.62
C LYS A 505 -24.71 -13.03 15.94
N SER A 506 -24.54 -12.86 14.64
CA SER A 506 -23.42 -13.39 13.88
C SER A 506 -22.10 -12.71 14.24
N LEU A 507 -22.12 -11.41 14.59
CA LEU A 507 -20.96 -10.74 15.19
C LEU A 507 -20.57 -11.34 16.55
N GLU A 508 -21.53 -11.63 17.43
CA GLU A 508 -21.27 -12.33 18.70
C GLU A 508 -20.67 -13.72 18.46
N GLN A 509 -21.15 -14.45 17.45
CA GLN A 509 -20.62 -15.76 17.07
C GLN A 509 -19.18 -15.66 16.55
N ALA A 510 -18.90 -14.66 15.70
CA ALA A 510 -17.56 -14.40 15.19
C ALA A 510 -16.56 -14.12 16.33
N ILE A 511 -16.92 -13.23 17.26
CA ILE A 511 -16.09 -12.91 18.44
C ILE A 511 -15.92 -14.14 19.34
N SER A 512 -16.97 -14.94 19.52
CA SER A 512 -16.87 -16.16 20.32
C SER A 512 -15.94 -17.18 19.67
N ALA A 513 -15.99 -17.35 18.35
CA ALA A 513 -15.03 -18.19 17.62
C ALA A 513 -13.58 -17.68 17.78
N LEU A 514 -13.35 -16.37 17.78
CA LEU A 514 -12.01 -15.81 18.02
C LEU A 514 -11.48 -16.16 19.43
N HIS A 515 -12.34 -16.16 20.45
CA HIS A 515 -11.98 -16.59 21.80
C HIS A 515 -11.84 -18.12 21.92
N ASP A 516 -12.69 -18.90 21.27
CA ASP A 516 -12.72 -20.36 21.41
C ASP A 516 -11.59 -21.03 20.61
N ASP A 517 -11.39 -20.62 19.36
CA ASP A 517 -10.43 -21.24 18.43
C ASP A 517 -9.00 -20.77 18.67
N TYR A 518 -8.82 -19.46 18.89
CA TYR A 518 -7.50 -18.85 19.02
C TYR A 518 -7.14 -18.46 20.46
N ARG A 519 -8.07 -18.57 21.42
CA ARG A 519 -7.84 -18.21 22.85
C ARG A 519 -7.44 -16.76 23.09
N VAL A 520 -7.77 -15.86 22.15
CA VAL A 520 -7.40 -14.44 22.24
C VAL A 520 -7.99 -13.83 23.51
N PRO A 521 -7.20 -13.17 24.36
CA PRO A 521 -7.69 -12.58 25.61
C PRO A 521 -8.71 -11.46 25.37
N HIS A 522 -8.38 -10.54 24.46
CA HIS A 522 -9.16 -9.35 24.15
C HIS A 522 -9.38 -9.20 22.64
N VAL A 523 -10.61 -8.88 22.25
CA VAL A 523 -10.99 -8.63 20.85
C VAL A 523 -11.73 -7.31 20.79
N VAL A 524 -11.39 -6.46 19.82
CA VAL A 524 -12.17 -5.27 19.49
C VAL A 524 -12.40 -5.26 17.98
N ILE A 525 -13.64 -5.41 17.56
CA ILE A 525 -14.02 -5.26 16.15
C ILE A 525 -14.19 -3.78 15.87
N THR A 526 -13.34 -3.26 15.00
CA THR A 526 -13.38 -1.85 14.60
C THR A 526 -14.47 -1.63 13.53
N SER A 527 -15.14 -0.48 13.60
CA SER A 527 -16.07 0.01 12.57
C SER A 527 -17.15 -0.98 12.08
N VAL A 528 -18.04 -1.41 12.98
CA VAL A 528 -19.15 -2.29 12.63
C VAL A 528 -20.32 -1.48 12.05
N ASN A 529 -20.82 -1.88 10.87
CA ASN A 529 -21.99 -1.27 10.23
C ASN A 529 -23.13 -2.28 10.03
N LEU A 530 -23.90 -2.53 11.10
CA LEU A 530 -25.09 -3.39 11.06
C LEU A 530 -26.32 -2.55 10.72
N SER A 531 -26.52 -2.24 9.44
CA SER A 531 -27.77 -1.60 8.98
C SER A 531 -28.79 -2.68 8.58
N ALA A 532 -29.90 -2.76 9.32
CA ALA A 532 -31.07 -3.48 8.85
C ALA A 532 -31.68 -2.68 7.69
N SER A 533 -31.59 -3.19 6.45
CA SER A 533 -32.40 -2.82 5.28
C SER A 533 -32.51 -1.31 4.93
N ASN A 534 -31.90 -0.93 3.80
CA ASN A 534 -32.27 0.23 2.94
C ASN A 534 -32.16 1.69 3.48
N HIS A 535 -31.40 1.98 4.54
CA HIS A 535 -31.05 3.38 4.88
C HIS A 535 -29.56 3.56 5.25
N PRO A 536 -28.90 4.67 4.83
CA PRO A 536 -27.55 4.99 5.26
C PRO A 536 -27.57 5.26 6.78
N THR A 537 -26.90 4.40 7.53
CA THR A 537 -26.79 4.47 8.99
C THR A 537 -25.98 5.70 9.40
N LYS A 538 -26.61 6.64 10.12
CA LYS A 538 -25.96 7.83 10.70
C LYS A 538 -25.07 7.51 11.93
N GLN A 539 -24.84 6.23 12.23
CA GLN A 539 -24.16 5.77 13.44
C GLN A 539 -23.24 4.59 13.12
N LEU A 540 -22.07 4.58 13.77
CA LEU A 540 -21.09 3.50 13.75
C LEU A 540 -21.01 2.87 15.14
N SER A 541 -20.52 1.63 15.20
CA SER A 541 -20.30 0.94 16.47
C SER A 541 -18.92 0.29 16.53
N VAL A 542 -18.33 0.30 17.72
CA VAL A 542 -17.21 -0.58 18.08
C VAL A 542 -17.74 -1.61 19.06
N VAL A 543 -17.39 -2.88 18.82
CA VAL A 543 -17.79 -4.00 19.68
C VAL A 543 -16.54 -4.66 20.23
N GLY A 544 -16.44 -4.72 21.56
CA GLY A 544 -15.29 -5.32 22.24
C GLY A 544 -15.70 -6.48 23.14
N SER A 545 -14.76 -7.38 23.41
CA SER A 545 -14.93 -8.51 24.32
C SER A 545 -13.62 -8.89 25.01
N SER A 546 -13.71 -9.17 26.30
CA SER A 546 -12.65 -9.82 27.07
C SER A 546 -13.13 -11.20 27.51
N ARG A 547 -12.37 -12.27 27.23
CA ARG A 547 -12.79 -13.61 27.64
C ARG A 547 -12.78 -13.79 29.16
N THR A 548 -13.60 -14.71 29.66
CA THR A 548 -13.48 -15.26 31.01
C THR A 548 -12.39 -16.33 31.09
N SER A 549 -12.09 -16.81 32.29
CA SER A 549 -11.21 -17.97 32.51
C SER A 549 -11.68 -19.22 31.75
N THR A 550 -13.00 -19.36 31.54
CA THR A 550 -13.63 -20.46 30.79
C THR A 550 -13.75 -20.23 29.28
N GLY A 551 -13.25 -19.10 28.77
CA GLY A 551 -13.30 -18.75 27.33
C GLY A 551 -14.56 -17.98 26.90
N ARG A 552 -15.51 -17.73 27.81
CA ARG A 552 -16.77 -17.05 27.47
C ARG A 552 -16.56 -15.57 27.15
N SER A 553 -17.18 -15.11 26.07
CA SER A 553 -17.20 -13.70 25.64
C SER A 553 -17.91 -12.78 26.66
N ARG A 554 -17.32 -11.61 26.94
CA ARG A 554 -17.92 -10.53 27.75
C ARG A 554 -18.05 -9.28 26.87
N LEU A 555 -19.13 -9.23 26.11
CA LEU A 555 -19.31 -8.28 25.02
C LEU A 555 -19.86 -6.94 25.49
N PHE A 556 -19.28 -5.86 24.97
CA PHE A 556 -19.82 -4.52 25.05
C PHE A 556 -19.84 -3.85 23.67
N GLN A 557 -20.71 -2.87 23.52
CA GLN A 557 -20.81 -2.03 22.32
C GLN A 557 -20.69 -0.56 22.72
N ILE A 558 -20.06 0.24 21.88
CA ILE A 558 -20.10 1.70 21.97
C ILE A 558 -20.59 2.22 20.62
N THR A 559 -21.69 2.97 20.65
CA THR A 559 -22.29 3.59 19.46
C THR A 559 -21.99 5.08 19.45
N PHE A 560 -21.58 5.58 18.29
CA PHE A 560 -21.20 6.98 18.10
C PHE A 560 -21.65 7.45 16.70
N PRO A 561 -21.86 8.77 16.50
CA PRO A 561 -22.34 9.27 15.22
C PRO A 561 -21.28 9.11 14.13
N ALA A 562 -21.72 8.69 12.94
CA ALA A 562 -20.88 8.63 11.76
C ALA A 562 -20.55 10.06 11.31
N ILE A 563 -19.28 10.33 11.03
CA ILE A 563 -18.87 11.60 10.42
C ILE A 563 -18.83 11.35 8.91
N ASP A 564 -19.71 12.03 8.17
CA ASP A 564 -19.74 11.98 6.71
C ASP A 564 -18.52 12.71 6.12
N CYS A 565 -17.39 12.01 6.11
CA CYS A 565 -16.08 12.45 5.66
C CYS A 565 -15.14 11.24 5.62
N TYR A 566 -14.34 11.13 4.57
CA TYR A 566 -13.27 10.15 4.51
C TYR A 566 -12.05 10.66 5.27
N PHE A 567 -11.41 9.80 6.06
CA PHE A 567 -10.21 10.13 6.82
C PHE A 567 -9.15 9.04 6.62
N CYS A 568 -7.90 9.44 6.44
CA CYS A 568 -6.77 8.53 6.37
C CYS A 568 -6.16 8.28 7.76
N GLY A 569 -5.75 7.04 8.05
CA GLY A 569 -4.96 6.73 9.26
C GLY A 569 -5.76 6.62 10.57
N THR A 570 -7.08 6.48 10.49
CA THR A 570 -7.96 6.29 11.66
C THR A 570 -7.67 4.98 12.38
N GLY A 571 -7.35 3.90 11.66
CA GLY A 571 -6.95 2.61 12.24
C GLY A 571 -5.65 2.74 13.05
N ASP A 572 -4.62 3.39 12.49
CA ASP A 572 -3.35 3.60 13.18
C ASP A 572 -3.50 4.43 14.47
N MET A 573 -4.34 5.47 14.41
CA MET A 573 -4.70 6.26 15.58
C MET A 573 -5.46 5.41 16.61
N PHE A 574 -6.41 4.58 16.17
CA PHE A 574 -7.18 3.69 17.04
C PHE A 574 -6.25 2.69 17.74
N GLY A 575 -5.38 2.00 17.01
CA GLY A 575 -4.45 1.01 17.57
C GLY A 575 -3.47 1.61 18.57
N ALA A 576 -2.86 2.76 18.23
CA ALA A 576 -1.94 3.46 19.12
C ALA A 576 -2.63 3.96 20.41
N LEU A 577 -3.81 4.55 20.28
CA LEU A 577 -4.61 4.97 21.44
C LEU A 577 -5.04 3.74 22.25
N MET A 578 -5.45 2.65 21.61
CA MET A 578 -5.93 1.45 22.30
C MET A 578 -4.84 0.83 23.17
N ALA A 579 -3.62 0.69 22.63
CA ALA A 579 -2.49 0.19 23.40
C ALA A 579 -2.29 0.99 24.69
N MET A 580 -2.25 2.32 24.61
CA MET A 580 -1.96 3.16 25.78
C MET A 580 -3.15 3.32 26.71
N ARG A 581 -4.37 3.47 26.18
CA ARG A 581 -5.57 3.59 27.01
C ARG A 581 -5.89 2.27 27.71
N MET A 582 -5.56 1.13 27.09
CA MET A 582 -5.63 -0.18 27.75
C MET A 582 -4.66 -0.23 28.94
N ARG A 583 -3.39 0.17 28.74
CA ARG A 583 -2.42 0.24 29.84
C ARG A 583 -2.88 1.14 30.99
N GLU A 584 -3.34 2.36 30.69
CA GLU A 584 -3.87 3.29 31.69
C GLU A 584 -5.05 2.69 32.48
N ALA A 585 -5.98 2.05 31.78
CA ALA A 585 -7.15 1.43 32.40
C ALA A 585 -6.76 0.23 33.28
N VAL A 586 -5.72 -0.50 32.89
CA VAL A 586 -5.15 -1.62 33.67
C VAL A 586 -4.39 -1.12 34.89
N GLU A 587 -3.59 -0.06 34.77
CA GLU A 587 -2.85 0.55 35.88
C GLU A 587 -3.79 1.17 36.93
N ALA A 588 -4.98 1.60 36.53
CA ALA A 588 -6.01 2.07 37.44
C ALA A 588 -6.64 0.94 38.30
N VAL A 589 -6.41 -0.34 37.96
CA VAL A 589 -6.90 -1.50 38.71
C VAL A 589 -5.73 -2.14 39.48
N PRO A 590 -5.74 -2.09 40.83
CA PRO A 590 -4.64 -2.64 41.63
C PRO A 590 -4.34 -4.11 41.33
N GLY A 591 -3.08 -4.43 41.03
CA GLY A 591 -2.60 -5.79 40.80
C GLY A 591 -2.87 -6.36 39.40
N LEU A 592 -3.64 -5.67 38.55
CA LEU A 592 -4.01 -6.19 37.23
C LEU A 592 -2.84 -6.18 36.24
N ARG A 593 -1.92 -5.21 36.37
CA ARG A 593 -0.72 -5.07 35.53
C ARG A 593 0.23 -6.28 35.61
N GLN A 594 0.14 -7.06 36.70
CA GLN A 594 0.92 -8.29 36.92
C GLN A 594 0.17 -9.57 36.50
N GLN A 595 -1.06 -9.45 36.02
CA GLN A 595 -1.82 -10.60 35.51
C GLN A 595 -1.44 -10.89 34.06
N PRO A 596 -1.35 -12.18 33.66
CA PRO A 596 -1.21 -12.56 32.27
C PRO A 596 -2.29 -11.90 31.41
N HIS A 597 -1.88 -11.38 30.26
CA HIS A 597 -2.78 -10.75 29.28
C HIS A 597 -3.62 -9.59 29.81
N TRP A 598 -3.31 -9.06 31.01
CA TRP A 598 -4.12 -8.06 31.72
C TRP A 598 -5.60 -8.43 31.87
N LEU A 599 -5.89 -9.74 31.94
CA LEU A 599 -7.26 -10.25 32.06
C LEU A 599 -7.83 -9.98 33.46
N SER A 600 -8.97 -9.29 33.50
CA SER A 600 -9.74 -9.08 34.72
C SER A 600 -10.45 -10.36 35.16
N GLY A 601 -10.62 -10.52 36.48
CA GLY A 601 -11.39 -11.61 37.08
C GLY A 601 -12.80 -11.77 36.50
N ASP A 602 -13.34 -12.98 36.56
CA ASP A 602 -14.64 -13.32 35.96
C ASP A 602 -15.82 -12.61 36.62
N ASP A 603 -15.65 -12.13 37.85
CA ASP A 603 -16.62 -11.38 38.65
C ASP A 603 -16.71 -9.89 38.26
N VAL A 604 -15.73 -9.38 37.51
CA VAL A 604 -15.72 -7.98 37.07
C VAL A 604 -16.83 -7.74 36.03
N PRO A 605 -17.76 -6.79 36.27
CA PRO A 605 -18.81 -6.45 35.33
C PRO A 605 -18.26 -5.96 33.99
N VAL A 606 -18.95 -6.27 32.89
CA VAL A 606 -18.51 -5.95 31.52
C VAL A 606 -18.15 -4.47 31.33
N LEU A 607 -18.97 -3.56 31.87
CA LEU A 607 -18.76 -2.11 31.75
C LEU A 607 -17.60 -1.59 32.61
N GLU A 608 -17.15 -2.37 33.59
CA GLU A 608 -16.02 -2.04 34.46
C GLU A 608 -14.69 -2.57 33.93
N LEU A 609 -14.72 -3.41 32.88
CA LEU A 609 -13.52 -3.96 32.26
C LEU A 609 -12.61 -2.84 31.73
N PRO A 610 -11.28 -2.98 31.90
CA PRO A 610 -10.32 -2.02 31.35
C PRO A 610 -10.49 -1.81 29.84
N LEU A 611 -10.77 -2.87 29.09
CA LEU A 611 -10.99 -2.81 27.64
C LEU A 611 -12.17 -1.87 27.28
N ALA A 612 -13.27 -1.92 28.02
CA ALA A 612 -14.44 -1.07 27.78
C ALA A 612 -14.15 0.40 28.09
N LYS A 613 -13.44 0.67 29.20
CA LYS A 613 -13.00 2.01 29.61
C LYS A 613 -12.00 2.60 28.61
N ALA A 614 -11.05 1.78 28.15
CA ALA A 614 -10.08 2.15 27.14
C ALA A 614 -10.78 2.52 25.82
N ALA A 615 -11.65 1.64 25.30
CA ALA A 615 -12.38 1.87 24.06
C ALA A 615 -13.23 3.16 24.08
N ALA A 616 -13.91 3.44 25.19
CA ALA A 616 -14.67 4.70 25.34
C ALA A 616 -13.77 5.93 25.26
N LYS A 617 -12.60 5.89 25.90
CA LYS A 617 -11.62 6.98 25.88
C LYS A 617 -10.95 7.15 24.51
N VAL A 618 -10.66 6.04 23.81
CA VAL A 618 -10.17 6.07 22.42
C VAL A 618 -11.17 6.77 21.51
N LEU A 619 -12.43 6.34 21.54
CA LEU A 619 -13.49 6.92 20.71
C LEU A 619 -13.71 8.41 21.01
N ALA A 620 -13.59 8.82 22.28
CA ALA A 620 -13.66 10.22 22.65
C ALA A 620 -12.54 11.06 22.01
N SER A 621 -11.28 10.61 22.11
CA SER A 621 -10.16 11.29 21.45
C SER A 621 -10.33 11.34 19.94
N MET A 622 -10.65 10.20 19.31
CA MET A 622 -10.76 10.11 17.86
C MET A 622 -11.90 10.98 17.34
N HIS A 623 -13.09 10.91 17.95
CA HIS A 623 -14.24 11.67 17.45
C HIS A 623 -14.03 13.18 17.52
N GLN A 624 -13.40 13.68 18.60
CA GLN A 624 -13.02 15.09 18.70
C GLN A 624 -12.04 15.50 17.59
N ILE A 625 -10.98 14.71 17.37
CA ILE A 625 -9.97 14.98 16.33
C ILE A 625 -10.59 14.95 14.94
N LEU A 626 -11.43 13.96 14.64
CA LEU A 626 -12.08 13.82 13.33
C LEU A 626 -13.06 14.98 13.08
N THR A 627 -13.79 15.41 14.10
CA THR A 627 -14.70 16.57 14.02
C THR A 627 -13.92 17.85 13.74
N LEU A 628 -12.87 18.14 14.52
CA LEU A 628 -12.04 19.33 14.35
C LEU A 628 -11.30 19.32 13.00
N THR A 629 -10.84 18.14 12.56
CA THR A 629 -10.23 17.97 11.24
C THR A 629 -11.23 18.31 10.14
N LYS A 630 -12.45 17.77 10.21
CA LYS A 630 -13.54 18.08 9.25
C LYS A 630 -13.88 19.57 9.22
N ASP A 631 -14.01 20.20 10.38
CA ASP A 631 -14.33 21.63 10.48
C ASP A 631 -13.24 22.52 9.88
N ALA A 632 -11.97 22.08 9.93
CA ALA A 632 -10.85 22.79 9.33
C ALA A 632 -10.71 22.60 7.81
N MET A 633 -11.29 21.53 7.23
CA MET A 633 -11.13 21.18 5.82
C MET A 633 -11.41 22.34 4.84
N PRO A 634 -12.52 23.10 4.94
CA PRO A 634 -12.84 24.14 3.96
C PRO A 634 -11.75 25.21 3.87
N ALA A 635 -11.19 25.62 5.02
CA ALA A 635 -10.13 26.61 5.09
C ALA A 635 -8.81 26.10 4.49
N ILE A 636 -8.49 24.81 4.66
CA ILE A 636 -7.32 24.17 4.04
C ILE A 636 -7.48 24.13 2.52
N ILE A 637 -8.65 23.67 2.04
CA ILE A 637 -8.96 23.59 0.61
C ILE A 637 -8.84 24.97 -0.05
N GLU A 638 -9.38 26.02 0.58
CA GLU A 638 -9.31 27.39 0.07
C GLU A 638 -7.86 27.88 -0.01
N ARG A 639 -7.07 27.68 1.04
CA ARG A 639 -5.66 28.08 1.08
C ARG A 639 -4.80 27.33 0.06
N THR A 640 -5.05 26.03 -0.12
CA THR A 640 -4.34 25.22 -1.12
C THR A 640 -4.75 25.61 -2.54
N LYS A 641 -6.02 25.93 -2.79
CA LYS A 641 -6.45 26.46 -4.10
C LYS A 641 -5.87 27.84 -4.42
N ALA A 642 -5.65 28.67 -3.41
CA ALA A 642 -5.07 30.01 -3.58
C ALA A 642 -3.59 30.00 -3.98
N THR A 643 -2.88 28.87 -3.78
CA THR A 643 -1.46 28.71 -4.15
C THR A 643 -1.26 28.03 -5.52
N LEU A 644 -2.34 27.60 -6.18
CA LEU A 644 -2.32 26.93 -7.47
C LEU A 644 -2.53 27.92 -8.63
N SER A 645 -1.91 27.64 -9.77
CA SER A 645 -2.13 28.42 -11.01
C SER A 645 -3.55 28.22 -11.55
N ASP A 646 -4.02 29.10 -12.44
CA ASP A 646 -5.37 29.00 -12.99
C ASP A 646 -5.57 27.78 -13.92
N GLN A 647 -4.49 27.25 -14.51
CA GLN A 647 -4.50 25.96 -15.23
C GLN A 647 -4.63 24.78 -14.26
N ASP A 648 -3.96 24.84 -13.11
CA ASP A 648 -3.99 23.77 -12.10
C ASP A 648 -5.35 23.62 -11.39
N LYS A 649 -6.15 24.70 -11.34
CA LYS A 649 -7.49 24.69 -10.74
C LYS A 649 -8.53 23.93 -11.58
N ALA A 650 -8.26 23.69 -12.87
CA ALA A 650 -9.16 23.03 -13.80
C ALA A 650 -8.90 21.51 -13.97
N ASP A 651 -7.85 20.98 -13.33
CA ASP A 651 -7.46 19.57 -13.37
C ASP A 651 -8.22 18.74 -12.30
N ASN A 652 -9.08 17.83 -12.75
CA ASN A 652 -9.86 16.94 -11.87
C ASN A 652 -8.99 15.98 -11.03
N GLY A 653 -7.79 15.62 -11.49
CA GLY A 653 -6.86 14.77 -10.73
C GLY A 653 -6.27 15.51 -9.52
N LYS A 654 -5.98 16.80 -9.67
CA LYS A 654 -5.51 17.66 -8.57
C LYS A 654 -6.62 17.98 -7.57
N ALA A 655 -7.88 18.06 -8.00
CA ALA A 655 -9.01 18.25 -7.10
C ALA A 655 -9.15 17.12 -6.06
N HIS A 656 -8.95 15.86 -6.47
CA HIS A 656 -8.94 14.71 -5.58
C HIS A 656 -7.76 14.73 -4.60
N ALA A 657 -6.56 15.12 -5.06
CA ALA A 657 -5.38 15.27 -4.21
C ALA A 657 -5.56 16.38 -3.15
N ILE A 658 -6.20 17.50 -3.51
CA ILE A 658 -6.51 18.60 -2.57
C ILE A 658 -7.50 18.14 -1.50
N MET A 659 -8.55 17.39 -1.89
CA MET A 659 -9.50 16.83 -0.93
C MET A 659 -8.82 15.81 -0.01
N SER A 660 -7.98 14.94 -0.56
CA SER A 660 -7.23 13.94 0.22
C SER A 660 -6.28 14.61 1.22
N LYS A 661 -5.59 15.69 0.81
CA LYS A 661 -4.73 16.49 1.70
C LYS A 661 -5.52 17.18 2.81
N ALA A 662 -6.72 17.68 2.51
CA ALA A 662 -7.59 18.26 3.53
C ALA A 662 -8.14 17.19 4.49
N ALA A 663 -8.22 15.93 4.06
CA ALA A 663 -8.67 14.77 4.85
C ALA A 663 -7.61 14.16 5.78
N GLU A 664 -6.41 14.72 5.79
CA GLU A 664 -5.36 14.31 6.71
C GLU A 664 -5.65 14.77 8.15
N LEU A 665 -5.43 13.87 9.10
CA LEU A 665 -5.69 14.14 10.51
C LEU A 665 -4.81 15.28 11.05
N GLN A 666 -5.45 16.28 11.65
CA GLN A 666 -4.78 17.43 12.27
C GLN A 666 -4.32 17.13 13.71
N LEU A 667 -3.42 16.15 13.88
CA LEU A 667 -3.02 15.69 15.21
C LEU A 667 -2.18 16.71 15.99
N THR A 668 -1.31 17.46 15.30
CA THR A 668 -0.42 18.44 15.95
C THR A 668 -1.17 19.65 16.50
N GLN A 669 -2.23 20.08 15.82
CA GLN A 669 -3.09 21.19 16.24
C GLN A 669 -4.06 20.79 17.37
N ASN A 670 -4.39 19.49 17.48
CA ASN A 670 -5.41 18.98 18.39
C ASN A 670 -4.83 18.03 19.46
N LEU A 671 -3.62 18.32 19.94
CA LEU A 671 -2.88 17.48 20.89
C LEU A 671 -3.63 17.25 22.22
N ASP A 672 -4.41 18.24 22.66
CA ASP A 672 -5.17 18.14 23.91
C ASP A 672 -6.28 17.10 23.81
N CYS A 673 -6.88 16.92 22.62
CA CYS A 673 -7.85 15.85 22.36
C CYS A 673 -7.22 14.46 22.48
N LEU A 674 -5.93 14.33 22.14
CA LEU A 674 -5.18 13.08 22.36
C LEU A 674 -4.90 12.87 23.84
N ARG A 675 -4.45 13.89 24.58
CA ARG A 675 -4.02 13.74 25.98
C ARG A 675 -5.17 13.60 26.96
N ALA A 676 -6.15 14.50 26.89
CA ALA A 676 -7.23 14.64 27.85
C ALA A 676 -8.60 14.79 27.15
N PRO A 677 -9.09 13.73 26.46
CA PRO A 677 -10.39 13.77 25.82
C PRO A 677 -11.53 13.85 26.83
N THR A 678 -12.61 14.52 26.45
CA THR A 678 -13.89 14.46 27.19
C THR A 678 -14.61 13.18 26.79
N VAL A 679 -14.77 12.25 27.72
CA VAL A 679 -15.43 10.97 27.44
C VAL A 679 -16.95 11.15 27.38
N GLU A 680 -17.49 11.18 26.17
CA GLU A 680 -18.93 11.38 25.93
C GLU A 680 -19.65 10.09 25.53
N PHE A 681 -18.93 9.14 24.92
CA PHE A 681 -19.49 7.85 24.51
C PHE A 681 -19.43 6.84 25.66
N LYS A 682 -20.52 6.10 25.85
CA LYS A 682 -20.65 5.09 26.91
C LYS A 682 -20.78 3.71 26.32
N ALA A 683 -20.08 2.76 26.93
CA ALA A 683 -20.25 1.35 26.63
C ALA A 683 -21.59 0.84 27.17
N THR A 684 -22.25 -0.02 26.39
CA THR A 684 -23.42 -0.80 26.78
C THR A 684 -23.05 -2.27 26.77
N ALA A 685 -23.49 -3.02 27.79
CA ALA A 685 -23.23 -4.45 27.86
C ALA A 685 -24.21 -5.17 26.92
N ILE A 686 -23.70 -6.12 26.14
CA ILE A 686 -24.53 -6.98 25.29
C ILE A 686 -24.87 -8.22 26.13
N VAL A 687 -26.13 -8.33 26.53
CA VAL A 687 -26.61 -9.41 27.41
C VAL A 687 -27.30 -10.47 26.57
N HIS A 688 -26.85 -11.73 26.67
CA HIS A 688 -27.54 -12.86 26.06
C HIS A 688 -28.94 -13.03 26.67
N ASP A 689 -29.98 -12.70 25.92
CA ASP A 689 -31.35 -12.97 26.33
C ASP A 689 -31.64 -14.48 26.19
N LYS A 690 -31.45 -15.24 27.28
CA LYS A 690 -31.92 -16.63 27.40
C LYS A 690 -33.40 -16.72 27.81
N ARG A 691 -34.15 -15.60 27.96
CA ARG A 691 -35.51 -15.59 28.57
C ARG A 691 -36.64 -15.10 27.65
N ARG A 692 -36.63 -15.46 26.37
CA ARG A 692 -37.81 -15.31 25.50
C ARG A 692 -38.50 -16.61 25.07
N HIS A 693 -38.08 -17.78 25.56
CA HIS A 693 -38.73 -19.06 25.24
C HIS A 693 -39.57 -19.70 26.36
N GLU A 694 -39.74 -19.04 27.52
CA GLU A 694 -40.57 -19.58 28.62
C GLU A 694 -41.81 -18.74 28.96
N MET A 695 -42.14 -17.69 28.18
CA MET A 695 -43.34 -16.86 28.41
C MET A 695 -44.45 -16.99 27.35
N ASP A 696 -44.27 -17.81 26.31
CA ASP A 696 -45.33 -18.16 25.34
C ASP A 696 -45.85 -19.60 25.55
N ALA A 697 -45.57 -20.21 26.70
CA ALA A 697 -46.10 -21.50 27.10
C ALA A 697 -46.59 -21.49 28.56
N VAL A 698 -47.55 -20.60 28.87
CA VAL A 698 -48.51 -20.75 29.98
C VAL A 698 -49.88 -20.27 29.52
#